data_AF-A0A1Z2RU98-F1
#
_entry.id   AF-A0A1Z2RU98-F1
#
_cell.length_a   1.000
_cell.length_b   1.000
_cell.length_c   1.000
_cell.angle_alpha   90.00
_cell.angle_beta   90.00
_cell.angle_gamma   90.00
#
_symmetry.space_group_name_H-M   'P 1'
#
loop_
_entity.id
_entity.type
_entity.pdbx_description
1 polymer ?
#
loop_
_entity_poly.entity_id
_entity_poly.type
_entity_poly.pdbx_seq_one_letter_code
_entity_poly.pdbx_strand_id
1 'polypeptide(L)'
;MSVGMTSVLLGATMFWASGAGSQVKADTTTASEQAAQTQTNTARKAAGTESTEQTEDNNANADAGKTAETPAATNNGSQETTTESTAASSSAQNQGQAATATSSTTTKAASSILSQADSETANSNTSQAVTATSSATTEAVSSAANQTGQKVSSSNNKSHEAKAHTTSAASGSISQVNDGQPITGLRHYSNNKLEYYGKDHVQYRNRYASQGNKWYYFGSNGDAVTGLRHYGNNKLEYYGKDHVQYRNRYASQGNKWYYFGSNGDAVTGLRHYGNNKLEYYGKDHVQYRNRYASQGNKWYYFGSNGDAVTGLRHYGNNKLEYYGADHVQYRNRYYQEGNKFYYFGGNGDAMVTIRGAIENGKFNIYDIRTNKLIKSLDAGTWENLAYSMDANSINNVDGYLSYSGWYRPIGTSQDGKTWYKTGAGDWRPILMYVWPNKDVQAQFIKYFVNHGYENANYGLTKVLVANLNKGTDATVLNTAAQNLRYVIEQSIATNKGTGKLANDINGFAATVPELSASSELSVQSIPNYKPNESGTVDNDQVIFVNDADSKYRLMNRTINNQTGNDNSDNSPELLVGNDIDNSNPVVQAENLNWEYFLLNYGKLMGYNQDGNFDGFRVDAADNIDADVFDQMGQLMNDMYHMKGNPQNANNHLSYNEGYHSGAARMLNKKGNPQLYMDSGEFYTLENVLGRANNRDNISDLVTNSIVNRQNDVTENEATPNWSFVTNHDQRKNLINRLIIKDHPGIAYIMGSAYKAEYANQAWQEFYADQKKTDKQYAQYNVPAQYAILLSNKDTVPQIYYGDLYNETAQYMQEKSIYYDAITTLMKARKQFVSGGQTMTKLSDNLIASVRYGKGVANANSEGTDSLSRTSGMAVIVGNNPQMAEQTISINMGRAHANEQYRNLLDTTDNGLTYNADGAENPETLTTDDNGILKVTVKGYSNPYVSGYLGVWVPVVSGNQDVTTNAATVSADK
;
A
#
# COMPACT_ATOMS: atom_id res chain seq x y z
N MET A 1 -9.76 39.82 -18.93
CA MET A 1 -10.78 38.81 -18.57
C MET A 1 -10.07 37.48 -18.39
N SER A 2 -10.61 36.58 -17.57
CA SER A 2 -10.06 35.24 -17.33
C SER A 2 -11.14 34.20 -17.61
N VAL A 3 -10.77 33.12 -18.31
CA VAL A 3 -11.51 31.86 -18.37
C VAL A 3 -10.45 30.77 -18.34
N GLY A 4 -10.47 29.93 -17.31
CA GLY A 4 -9.56 28.79 -17.18
C GLY A 4 -10.24 27.48 -17.57
N MET A 5 -9.43 26.50 -17.98
CA MET A 5 -9.81 25.09 -17.96
C MET A 5 -8.82 24.34 -17.06
N THR A 6 -9.34 23.45 -16.23
CA THR A 6 -8.57 22.73 -15.22
C THR A 6 -8.35 21.29 -15.66
N SER A 7 -7.12 20.95 -16.05
CA SER A 7 -6.73 19.56 -16.33
C SER A 7 -6.68 18.76 -15.02
N VAL A 8 -7.40 17.65 -14.97
CA VAL A 8 -7.44 16.78 -13.78
C VAL A 8 -6.39 15.67 -13.92
N LEU A 9 -5.27 15.82 -13.21
CA LEU A 9 -4.37 14.71 -12.90
C LEU A 9 -4.84 14.03 -11.60
N LEU A 10 -5.15 12.74 -11.66
CA LEU A 10 -5.31 11.91 -10.46
C LEU A 10 -4.00 11.15 -10.17
N GLY A 11 -3.09 11.81 -9.46
CA GLY A 11 -1.99 11.15 -8.75
C GLY A 11 -2.32 11.08 -7.27
N ALA A 12 -2.81 9.94 -6.78
CA ALA A 12 -3.40 9.81 -5.45
C ALA A 12 -2.40 9.37 -4.36
N THR A 13 -1.31 10.12 -4.16
CA THR A 13 -0.38 9.89 -3.04
C THR A 13 -0.96 10.41 -1.72
N MET A 14 -1.55 9.53 -0.90
CA MET A 14 -2.04 9.86 0.45
C MET A 14 -0.91 10.12 1.46
N PHE A 15 -0.28 11.29 1.39
CA PHE A 15 0.54 11.80 2.49
C PHE A 15 -0.34 12.37 3.62
N TRP A 16 -0.40 11.67 4.76
CA TRP A 16 -0.96 12.21 6.01
C TRP A 16 -0.01 13.22 6.66
N ALA A 17 0.11 14.41 6.05
CA ALA A 17 0.92 15.51 6.56
C ALA A 17 0.15 16.31 7.64
N SER A 18 0.50 16.11 8.92
CA SER A 18 0.03 16.97 10.01
C SER A 18 0.64 18.37 9.86
N GLY A 19 -0.21 19.37 9.64
CA GLY A 19 0.22 20.67 9.13
C GLY A 19 1.05 21.52 10.10
N ALA A 20 2.22 21.96 9.64
CA ALA A 20 2.95 23.12 10.15
C ALA A 20 3.25 24.05 8.97
N GLY A 21 2.51 25.16 8.85
CA GLY A 21 2.59 26.05 7.68
C GLY A 21 3.74 27.06 7.79
N SER A 22 4.45 27.31 6.67
CA SER A 22 5.32 28.48 6.55
C SER A 22 5.34 29.06 5.13
N GLN A 23 5.47 30.38 5.11
CA GLN A 23 5.34 31.32 3.99
C GLN A 23 6.19 31.02 2.73
N VAL A 24 5.55 31.23 1.58
CA VAL A 24 6.03 32.04 0.43
C VAL A 24 7.54 32.36 0.39
N LYS A 25 8.23 31.89 -0.65
CA LYS A 25 9.42 32.57 -1.19
C LYS A 25 8.98 33.57 -2.25
N ALA A 26 9.60 34.75 -2.26
CA ALA A 26 9.55 35.71 -3.35
C ALA A 26 10.94 35.79 -4.00
N ASP A 27 10.99 35.85 -5.33
CA ASP A 27 12.24 36.04 -6.06
C ASP A 27 12.79 37.46 -5.92
N THR A 28 14.11 37.57 -5.90
CA THR A 28 14.84 38.84 -6.04
C THR A 28 15.76 38.76 -7.25
N THR A 29 15.37 39.39 -8.35
CA THR A 29 16.20 39.64 -9.53
C THR A 29 16.47 41.14 -9.69
N THR A 30 17.66 41.46 -10.18
CA THR A 30 18.28 42.79 -10.17
C THR A 30 17.69 43.75 -11.22
N ALA A 31 17.71 45.06 -10.97
CA ALA A 31 17.16 46.07 -11.88
C ALA A 31 18.11 47.25 -12.16
N SER A 32 18.50 47.38 -13.43
CA SER A 32 19.19 48.52 -14.08
C SER A 32 19.26 48.18 -15.59
N GLU A 33 18.97 49.05 -16.57
CA GLU A 33 18.92 50.51 -16.63
C GLU A 33 17.84 51.04 -17.62
N GLN A 34 17.50 52.35 -17.51
CA GLN A 34 17.26 53.36 -18.57
C GLN A 34 16.42 53.04 -19.85
N ALA A 35 15.57 53.94 -20.40
CA ALA A 35 15.11 55.28 -20.01
C ALA A 35 13.89 55.73 -20.88
N ALA A 36 13.39 56.96 -20.64
CA ALA A 36 12.43 57.75 -21.44
C ALA A 36 10.94 57.30 -21.47
N GLN A 37 9.94 58.21 -21.56
CA GLN A 37 9.87 59.57 -20.98
C GLN A 37 8.41 60.03 -20.73
N THR A 38 8.27 60.88 -19.72
CA THR A 38 7.13 61.65 -19.19
C THR A 38 6.50 62.64 -20.22
N GLN A 39 5.33 63.32 -20.08
CA GLN A 39 4.41 63.61 -18.94
C GLN A 39 3.02 64.18 -19.38
N THR A 40 2.19 64.58 -18.39
CA THR A 40 1.03 65.54 -18.39
C THR A 40 -0.40 64.99 -18.61
N ASN A 41 -1.47 65.49 -17.94
CA ASN A 41 -1.57 66.27 -16.69
C ASN A 41 -2.98 66.21 -15.99
N THR A 42 -2.97 65.96 -14.67
CA THR A 42 -3.66 66.71 -13.58
C THR A 42 -5.10 67.26 -13.69
N ALA A 43 -6.08 66.46 -13.21
CA ALA A 43 -7.02 66.67 -12.07
C ALA A 43 -7.91 67.95 -11.81
N ARG A 44 -9.04 67.66 -11.08
CA ARG A 44 -9.87 68.49 -10.12
C ARG A 44 -11.20 69.21 -10.53
N LYS A 45 -12.32 68.56 -10.14
CA LYS A 45 -13.43 69.00 -9.23
C LYS A 45 -13.98 70.46 -9.18
N ALA A 46 -15.31 70.55 -9.36
CA ALA A 46 -16.34 71.31 -8.57
C ALA A 46 -16.40 72.86 -8.70
N ALA A 47 -17.50 73.58 -8.36
CA ALA A 47 -18.74 73.23 -7.63
C ALA A 47 -19.98 74.13 -7.99
N GLY A 48 -21.17 73.80 -7.45
CA GLY A 48 -22.40 74.64 -7.42
C GLY A 48 -23.60 74.06 -8.21
N THR A 49 -24.89 74.19 -7.82
CA THR A 49 -25.54 74.75 -6.61
C THR A 49 -27.00 74.18 -6.48
N GLU A 50 -27.60 74.19 -5.28
CA GLU A 50 -29.05 74.19 -4.84
C GLU A 50 -30.23 73.78 -5.78
N SER A 51 -31.41 73.28 -5.34
CA SER A 51 -31.93 72.79 -4.04
C SER A 51 -33.28 72.02 -4.20
N THR A 52 -33.70 71.29 -3.15
CA THR A 52 -35.03 70.70 -2.80
C THR A 52 -36.26 70.76 -3.76
N GLU A 53 -36.88 69.59 -4.06
CA GLU A 53 -38.21 69.15 -3.50
C GLU A 53 -38.66 67.74 -4.00
N GLN A 54 -39.76 67.21 -3.42
CA GLN A 54 -40.49 66.00 -3.86
C GLN A 54 -41.96 66.37 -4.15
N THR A 55 -42.62 65.76 -5.16
CA THR A 55 -43.81 64.88 -5.01
C THR A 55 -44.42 64.42 -6.35
N GLU A 56 -44.71 63.12 -6.41
CA GLU A 56 -45.94 62.41 -6.89
C GLU A 56 -46.67 62.71 -8.23
N ASP A 57 -47.38 61.65 -8.65
CA ASP A 57 -48.49 61.51 -9.61
C ASP A 57 -48.34 61.84 -11.11
N ASN A 58 -48.54 60.77 -11.92
CA ASN A 58 -49.74 60.64 -12.77
C ASN A 58 -50.09 59.15 -13.01
N ASN A 59 -51.35 58.86 -13.38
CA ASN A 59 -52.01 57.56 -13.10
C ASN A 59 -52.91 57.04 -14.25
N ALA A 60 -52.75 55.75 -14.63
CA ALA A 60 -53.74 54.82 -15.21
C ALA A 60 -53.07 53.41 -15.33
N ASN A 61 -53.57 52.25 -14.90
CA ASN A 61 -54.93 51.64 -14.83
C ASN A 61 -55.45 51.20 -16.22
N ALA A 62 -56.01 50.00 -16.47
CA ALA A 62 -56.60 48.99 -15.56
C ALA A 62 -56.42 47.51 -16.02
N ASP A 63 -57.14 46.59 -15.36
CA ASP A 63 -57.03 45.11 -15.36
C ASP A 63 -58.08 44.37 -16.24
N ALA A 64 -57.92 43.03 -16.32
CA ALA A 64 -58.94 41.96 -16.47
C ALA A 64 -59.22 41.34 -17.86
N GLY A 65 -59.36 40.00 -17.88
CA GLY A 65 -60.01 39.24 -18.96
C GLY A 65 -59.55 37.77 -19.16
N LYS A 66 -60.39 36.79 -18.81
CA LYS A 66 -60.30 35.39 -19.31
C LYS A 66 -61.34 35.18 -20.43
N THR A 67 -61.05 34.37 -21.46
CA THR A 67 -61.71 33.07 -21.77
C THR A 67 -61.21 32.42 -23.09
N ALA A 68 -61.56 31.14 -23.27
CA ALA A 68 -61.49 30.20 -24.43
C ALA A 68 -61.50 30.82 -25.87
N GLU A 69 -61.05 30.14 -26.94
CA GLU A 69 -61.42 28.77 -27.39
C GLU A 69 -60.33 28.00 -28.20
N THR A 70 -60.62 26.72 -28.47
CA THR A 70 -59.87 25.81 -29.38
C THR A 70 -60.59 25.70 -30.75
N PRO A 71 -59.96 25.20 -31.84
CA PRO A 71 -60.20 23.78 -32.17
C PRO A 71 -59.10 23.02 -32.97
N ALA A 72 -59.02 21.69 -32.74
CA ALA A 72 -58.75 20.60 -33.71
C ALA A 72 -57.47 20.62 -34.63
N ALA A 73 -57.02 19.52 -35.26
CA ALA A 73 -56.95 18.05 -35.05
C ALA A 73 -55.98 17.51 -36.16
N THR A 74 -55.45 16.28 -36.25
CA THR A 74 -55.75 14.90 -35.80
C THR A 74 -54.41 14.16 -35.53
N ASN A 75 -54.23 13.12 -34.70
CA ASN A 75 -54.89 11.79 -34.56
C ASN A 75 -54.85 10.91 -35.83
N ASN A 76 -54.67 9.58 -35.79
CA ASN A 76 -54.50 8.56 -34.72
C ASN A 76 -53.09 7.90 -34.81
N GLY A 77 -52.55 7.06 -33.91
CA GLY A 77 -53.08 6.12 -32.89
C GLY A 77 -52.60 4.69 -33.26
N SER A 78 -52.55 3.64 -32.42
CA SER A 78 -52.97 3.36 -31.03
C SER A 78 -52.26 2.03 -30.60
N GLN A 79 -52.29 1.44 -29.39
CA GLN A 79 -52.88 1.71 -28.05
C GLN A 79 -52.22 0.76 -27.00
N GLU A 80 -52.01 1.24 -25.75
CA GLU A 80 -52.28 0.57 -24.43
C GLU A 80 -51.76 -0.86 -24.10
N THR A 81 -51.69 -1.36 -22.85
CA THR A 81 -52.11 -0.94 -21.47
C THR A 81 -50.91 -1.09 -20.49
N THR A 82 -50.62 -0.26 -19.46
CA THR A 82 -51.32 0.03 -18.17
C THR A 82 -51.61 -1.23 -17.30
N THR A 83 -51.57 -1.27 -15.97
CA THR A 83 -51.58 -0.30 -14.82
C THR A 83 -50.56 -0.77 -13.71
N GLU A 84 -50.26 -0.19 -12.54
CA GLU A 84 -50.43 1.13 -11.84
C GLU A 84 -49.38 1.19 -10.66
N SER A 85 -48.84 2.35 -10.22
CA SER A 85 -49.32 3.38 -9.26
C SER A 85 -49.43 3.00 -7.75
N THR A 86 -48.56 3.58 -6.91
CA THR A 86 -48.97 4.48 -5.80
C THR A 86 -47.75 5.19 -5.19
N ALA A 87 -47.96 6.34 -4.55
CA ALA A 87 -46.91 7.15 -3.91
C ALA A 87 -47.36 7.65 -2.52
N ALA A 88 -46.40 7.89 -1.62
CA ALA A 88 -46.63 8.60 -0.36
C ALA A 88 -45.38 9.39 0.03
N SER A 89 -45.51 10.71 0.16
CA SER A 89 -44.48 11.59 0.69
C SER A 89 -44.85 12.05 2.10
N SER A 90 -43.84 12.23 2.97
CA SER A 90 -44.00 13.01 4.20
C SER A 90 -42.69 13.70 4.54
N SER A 91 -42.79 14.96 4.98
CA SER A 91 -41.65 15.84 5.25
C SER A 91 -41.78 16.43 6.65
N ALA A 92 -40.66 16.50 7.40
CA ALA A 92 -40.37 17.59 8.35
C ALA A 92 -38.98 17.47 9.01
N GLN A 93 -38.11 18.41 8.65
CA GLN A 93 -37.25 19.21 9.54
C GLN A 93 -36.32 18.56 10.62
N ASN A 94 -35.02 18.50 10.24
CA ASN A 94 -33.96 19.45 10.65
C ASN A 94 -33.16 19.25 11.98
N GLN A 95 -31.88 19.68 11.90
CA GLN A 95 -30.84 19.91 12.93
C GLN A 95 -30.23 18.69 13.66
N GLY A 96 -28.89 18.67 13.78
CA GLY A 96 -28.20 17.78 14.72
C GLY A 96 -26.74 17.37 14.43
N GLN A 97 -25.80 18.32 14.45
CA GLN A 97 -24.35 18.14 14.77
C GLN A 97 -23.56 16.95 14.16
N ALA A 98 -22.56 17.26 13.33
CA ALA A 98 -21.42 16.36 13.11
C ALA A 98 -20.58 16.24 14.40
N ALA A 99 -20.13 15.02 14.72
CA ALA A 99 -19.29 14.74 15.89
C ALA A 99 -18.05 13.93 15.49
N THR A 100 -16.88 14.59 15.45
CA THR A 100 -15.59 13.97 15.16
C THR A 100 -15.16 13.06 16.32
N ALA A 101 -14.98 11.76 16.06
CA ALA A 101 -14.65 10.77 17.08
C ALA A 101 -13.30 10.09 16.82
N THR A 102 -12.20 10.82 17.05
CA THR A 102 -10.85 10.25 17.05
C THR A 102 -10.70 9.22 18.18
N SER A 103 -10.29 7.99 17.86
CA SER A 103 -9.97 6.98 18.87
C SER A 103 -8.71 6.20 18.51
N SER A 104 -7.61 6.51 19.21
CA SER A 104 -6.33 5.80 19.11
C SER A 104 -6.08 5.01 20.39
N THR A 105 -5.81 3.71 20.27
CA THR A 105 -5.39 2.85 21.39
C THR A 105 -4.31 1.86 20.95
N THR A 106 -3.07 2.34 20.86
CA THR A 106 -1.91 1.46 20.70
C THR A 106 -1.62 0.71 22.01
N THR A 107 -1.29 -0.57 21.92
CA THR A 107 -0.75 -1.35 23.04
C THR A 107 0.41 -2.23 22.57
N LYS A 108 1.61 -1.93 23.03
CA LYS A 108 2.71 -2.89 23.09
C LYS A 108 3.71 -2.54 24.19
N ALA A 109 4.72 -3.38 24.39
CA ALA A 109 5.43 -3.49 25.66
C ALA A 109 6.88 -3.96 25.50
N ALA A 110 7.82 -3.04 25.72
CA ALA A 110 9.23 -3.35 25.84
C ALA A 110 9.62 -3.74 27.28
N SER A 111 10.64 -4.59 27.41
CA SER A 111 11.27 -4.95 28.68
C SER A 111 12.75 -4.58 28.69
N SER A 112 13.17 -4.02 29.83
CA SER A 112 14.52 -3.55 30.19
C SER A 112 15.71 -4.45 29.83
N ILE A 113 16.87 -3.84 29.56
CA ILE A 113 18.12 -4.05 30.32
C ILE A 113 18.88 -2.72 30.54
N LEU A 114 19.34 -2.51 31.77
CA LEU A 114 20.47 -1.68 32.24
C LEU A 114 21.05 -2.44 33.47
N SER A 115 22.33 -2.44 33.80
CA SER A 115 23.55 -1.87 33.21
C SER A 115 24.78 -2.54 33.86
N GLN A 116 25.99 -2.37 33.29
CA GLN A 116 27.27 -2.39 34.01
C GLN A 116 28.39 -1.74 33.17
N ALA A 117 29.57 -1.52 33.76
CA ALA A 117 30.62 -0.65 33.22
C ALA A 117 32.05 -1.18 33.47
N ASP A 118 33.01 -0.46 32.87
CA ASP A 118 34.47 -0.41 33.14
C ASP A 118 35.43 -1.47 32.54
N SER A 119 36.04 -1.03 31.43
CA SER A 119 37.49 -1.00 31.13
C SER A 119 38.26 -2.21 30.53
N GLU A 120 38.78 -1.96 29.31
CA GLU A 120 40.12 -2.31 28.76
C GLU A 120 40.72 -3.72 28.99
N THR A 121 41.07 -4.49 27.95
CA THR A 121 42.23 -4.17 27.08
C THR A 121 42.34 -5.05 25.81
N ALA A 122 43.07 -4.54 24.81
CA ALA A 122 43.94 -5.26 23.85
C ALA A 122 43.39 -6.27 22.79
N ASN A 123 43.09 -5.72 21.60
CA ASN A 123 43.80 -5.98 20.33
C ASN A 123 43.63 -7.31 19.53
N SER A 124 43.92 -7.19 18.22
CA SER A 124 44.34 -8.22 17.22
C SER A 124 43.30 -8.71 16.20
N ASN A 125 43.59 -8.41 14.93
CA ASN A 125 42.93 -8.89 13.71
C ASN A 125 42.81 -10.42 13.61
N THR A 126 41.79 -10.93 12.91
CA THR A 126 41.97 -11.52 11.56
C THR A 126 40.64 -11.82 10.88
N SER A 127 40.64 -11.86 9.55
CA SER A 127 39.49 -12.17 8.70
C SER A 127 39.52 -13.61 8.22
N GLN A 128 38.37 -14.29 8.23
CA GLN A 128 38.01 -15.33 7.26
C GLN A 128 36.50 -15.63 7.31
N ALA A 129 35.94 -16.03 6.16
CA ALA A 129 34.55 -16.45 6.04
C ALA A 129 34.45 -17.97 5.97
N VAL A 130 33.44 -18.56 6.63
CA VAL A 130 32.99 -19.93 6.37
C VAL A 130 31.46 -19.99 6.43
N THR A 131 30.90 -20.71 5.46
CA THR A 131 29.49 -21.05 5.27
C THR A 131 28.86 -21.71 6.51
N ALA A 132 27.56 -21.46 6.74
CA ALA A 132 26.75 -22.22 7.70
C ALA A 132 25.51 -22.82 6.99
N THR A 133 25.64 -24.05 6.52
CA THR A 133 24.57 -24.79 5.81
C THR A 133 23.46 -25.23 6.76
N SER A 134 22.22 -25.27 6.29
CA SER A 134 21.10 -25.87 7.03
C SER A 134 21.22 -27.40 7.13
N SER A 135 20.87 -27.95 8.28
CA SER A 135 20.70 -29.39 8.51
C SER A 135 19.78 -29.59 9.72
N ALA A 136 18.74 -30.42 9.56
CA ALA A 136 17.82 -30.76 10.63
C ALA A 136 17.89 -32.27 10.91
N THR A 137 17.93 -32.66 12.18
CA THR A 137 17.58 -34.03 12.62
C THR A 137 17.11 -34.09 14.08
N THR A 138 15.90 -34.62 14.21
CA THR A 138 15.28 -35.43 15.27
C THR A 138 16.03 -35.88 16.55
N GLU A 139 15.20 -35.99 17.60
CA GLU A 139 15.10 -37.08 18.61
C GLU A 139 15.56 -36.90 20.08
N ALA A 140 15.10 -37.83 20.92
CA ALA A 140 14.99 -37.73 22.39
C ALA A 140 16.27 -38.23 23.13
N VAL A 141 16.36 -38.44 24.47
CA VAL A 141 15.60 -39.36 25.36
C VAL A 141 15.76 -38.93 26.85
N SER A 142 15.04 -39.59 27.75
CA SER A 142 14.72 -39.24 29.15
C SER A 142 15.76 -39.54 30.26
N SER A 143 15.44 -38.99 31.45
CA SER A 143 15.45 -39.63 32.79
C SER A 143 16.74 -39.93 33.57
N ALA A 144 16.65 -39.71 34.89
CA ALA A 144 17.34 -40.46 35.95
C ALA A 144 16.41 -40.55 37.19
N ALA A 145 16.59 -41.55 38.08
CA ALA A 145 15.69 -41.84 39.19
C ALA A 145 16.38 -42.58 40.37
N ASN A 146 15.69 -42.68 41.51
CA ASN A 146 15.87 -43.73 42.53
C ASN A 146 14.57 -43.83 43.37
N GLN A 147 13.92 -45.00 43.52
CA GLN A 147 14.25 -46.16 44.39
C GLN A 147 13.98 -45.90 45.89
N THR A 148 13.46 -46.84 46.71
CA THR A 148 13.31 -48.31 46.57
C THR A 148 12.06 -48.83 47.33
N GLY A 149 11.61 -50.06 47.05
CA GLY A 149 10.70 -50.79 47.96
C GLY A 149 9.81 -51.84 47.29
N GLN A 150 10.18 -53.12 47.36
CA GLN A 150 9.41 -54.23 46.77
C GLN A 150 9.23 -55.37 47.79
N LYS A 151 8.01 -55.92 47.91
CA LYS A 151 7.75 -57.23 48.54
C LYS A 151 6.46 -57.85 47.99
N VAL A 152 6.36 -59.17 48.06
CA VAL A 152 5.37 -60.01 47.35
C VAL A 152 4.60 -60.92 48.33
N SER A 153 3.44 -61.44 47.89
CA SER A 153 2.78 -62.70 48.29
C SER A 153 1.59 -62.66 49.28
N SER A 154 0.41 -63.10 48.79
CA SER A 154 -0.54 -64.04 49.46
C SER A 154 -1.34 -63.55 50.71
N SER A 155 -2.59 -63.97 51.04
CA SER A 155 -3.47 -65.06 50.54
C SER A 155 -5.00 -64.77 50.74
N ASN A 156 -5.82 -65.29 49.81
CA ASN A 156 -7.16 -65.93 49.93
C ASN A 156 -8.32 -65.49 50.87
N ASN A 157 -9.54 -65.63 50.30
CA ASN A 157 -10.86 -65.93 50.91
C ASN A 157 -11.52 -64.85 51.81
N LYS A 158 -12.76 -64.38 51.55
CA LYS A 158 -14.01 -65.06 51.10
C LYS A 158 -14.89 -64.13 50.21
N SER A 159 -15.35 -64.56 49.02
CA SER A 159 -16.70 -65.12 48.70
C SER A 159 -17.90 -64.18 48.95
N HIS A 160 -18.86 -63.94 48.04
CA HIS A 160 -19.39 -64.80 46.95
C HIS A 160 -19.71 -64.08 45.62
N GLU A 161 -20.01 -64.92 44.62
CA GLU A 161 -20.67 -64.76 43.30
C GLU A 161 -21.82 -63.73 43.18
N ALA A 162 -22.43 -63.48 42.00
CA ALA A 162 -22.06 -63.50 40.56
C ALA A 162 -23.32 -63.04 39.76
N LYS A 163 -23.21 -62.78 38.45
CA LYS A 163 -24.37 -62.35 37.62
C LYS A 163 -25.24 -63.53 37.16
N ALA A 164 -26.56 -63.43 37.33
CA ALA A 164 -27.56 -64.19 36.57
C ALA A 164 -28.85 -63.36 36.33
N HIS A 165 -29.68 -63.84 35.40
CA HIS A 165 -30.64 -63.08 34.57
C HIS A 165 -32.08 -62.99 35.14
N THR A 166 -32.91 -62.13 34.51
CA THR A 166 -34.41 -62.17 34.35
C THR A 166 -35.39 -61.37 35.24
N THR A 167 -36.51 -61.02 34.57
CA THR A 167 -37.85 -60.55 35.05
C THR A 167 -38.01 -59.27 35.87
N SER A 168 -38.23 -58.17 35.14
CA SER A 168 -39.40 -57.26 35.25
C SER A 168 -40.04 -56.96 36.62
N ALA A 169 -39.93 -55.70 37.03
CA ALA A 169 -41.04 -54.93 37.63
C ALA A 169 -41.14 -53.58 36.91
N ALA A 170 -42.36 -53.08 36.69
CA ALA A 170 -42.61 -51.92 35.82
C ALA A 170 -43.24 -50.74 36.59
N SER A 171 -43.47 -49.64 35.86
CA SER A 171 -44.11 -48.38 36.28
C SER A 171 -43.28 -47.45 37.19
N GLY A 172 -43.57 -46.15 37.10
CA GLY A 172 -42.73 -45.08 37.65
C GLY A 172 -43.00 -43.70 37.03
N SER A 173 -43.72 -43.63 35.90
CA SER A 173 -44.39 -42.42 35.44
C SER A 173 -45.46 -42.02 36.44
N ILE A 174 -45.09 -41.22 37.44
CA ILE A 174 -46.05 -40.57 38.32
C ILE A 174 -46.78 -39.52 37.48
N SER A 175 -47.99 -39.85 37.06
CA SER A 175 -49.00 -38.90 36.60
C SER A 175 -50.04 -38.80 37.71
N GLN A 176 -49.96 -37.76 38.54
CA GLN A 176 -50.98 -37.56 39.57
C GLN A 176 -52.24 -36.95 38.95
N VAL A 177 -53.39 -37.44 39.43
CA VAL A 177 -54.71 -36.87 39.18
C VAL A 177 -55.24 -36.29 40.49
N ASN A 178 -55.64 -35.03 40.47
CA ASN A 178 -56.55 -34.46 41.46
C ASN A 178 -57.94 -34.43 40.81
N ASP A 179 -58.97 -34.89 41.52
CA ASP A 179 -60.38 -34.76 41.15
C ASP A 179 -60.72 -35.17 39.71
N GLY A 180 -60.05 -36.21 39.21
CA GLY A 180 -60.30 -36.80 37.88
C GLY A 180 -59.70 -36.05 36.68
N GLN A 181 -59.00 -34.93 36.89
CA GLN A 181 -58.33 -34.18 35.82
C GLN A 181 -56.80 -34.42 35.83
N PRO A 182 -56.16 -34.64 34.66
CA PRO A 182 -54.73 -34.95 34.59
C PRO A 182 -53.88 -33.68 34.69
N ILE A 183 -52.96 -33.66 35.65
CA ILE A 183 -52.23 -32.44 36.07
C ILE A 183 -51.22 -31.99 35.00
N THR A 184 -51.09 -30.67 34.79
CA THR A 184 -50.05 -30.03 33.97
C THR A 184 -49.53 -28.75 34.63
N GLY A 185 -48.32 -28.31 34.27
CA GLY A 185 -47.72 -27.08 34.78
C GLY A 185 -47.08 -27.22 36.17
N LEU A 186 -46.81 -26.08 36.82
CA LEU A 186 -46.25 -26.02 38.17
C LEU A 186 -47.30 -26.38 39.23
N ARG A 187 -46.91 -27.24 40.18
CA ARG A 187 -47.71 -27.57 41.37
C ARG A 187 -46.87 -27.43 42.63
N HIS A 188 -47.35 -26.63 43.57
CA HIS A 188 -46.81 -26.64 44.94
C HIS A 188 -47.39 -27.84 45.70
N TYR A 189 -46.55 -28.48 46.52
CA TYR A 189 -46.97 -29.57 47.41
C TYR A 189 -46.25 -29.49 48.77
N SER A 190 -46.53 -30.46 49.64
CA SER A 190 -46.17 -30.47 51.07
C SER A 190 -44.75 -29.99 51.38
N ASN A 191 -44.63 -29.17 52.43
CA ASN A 191 -43.38 -28.49 52.86
C ASN A 191 -42.80 -27.50 51.82
N ASN A 192 -43.67 -26.78 51.11
CA ASN A 192 -43.33 -25.71 50.16
C ASN A 192 -42.42 -26.15 49.00
N LYS A 193 -42.51 -27.45 48.66
CA LYS A 193 -41.88 -28.04 47.49
C LYS A 193 -42.67 -27.68 46.22
N LEU A 194 -41.97 -27.69 45.10
CA LEU A 194 -42.49 -27.33 43.79
C LEU A 194 -42.13 -28.43 42.80
N GLU A 195 -43.12 -28.95 42.08
CA GLU A 195 -42.96 -29.95 41.00
C GLU A 195 -43.58 -29.40 39.70
N TYR A 196 -43.27 -30.02 38.57
CA TYR A 196 -43.82 -29.66 37.25
C TYR A 196 -44.23 -30.89 36.46
N TYR A 197 -45.41 -30.84 35.83
CA TYR A 197 -45.90 -31.87 34.91
C TYR A 197 -45.97 -31.31 33.49
N GLY A 198 -45.46 -32.06 32.51
CA GLY A 198 -45.57 -31.68 31.10
C GLY A 198 -47.01 -31.77 30.57
N LYS A 199 -47.21 -31.41 29.30
CA LYS A 199 -48.48 -31.64 28.58
C LYS A 199 -48.77 -33.13 28.34
N ASP A 200 -47.76 -33.97 28.56
CA ASP A 200 -47.79 -35.43 28.60
C ASP A 200 -48.24 -35.98 29.98
N HIS A 201 -48.49 -35.10 30.96
CA HIS A 201 -48.79 -35.40 32.36
C HIS A 201 -47.68 -36.18 33.07
N VAL A 202 -46.43 -36.11 32.58
CA VAL A 202 -45.27 -36.75 33.22
C VAL A 202 -44.54 -35.72 34.09
N GLN A 203 -44.23 -36.10 35.33
CA GLN A 203 -43.43 -35.27 36.24
C GLN A 203 -42.01 -35.04 35.66
N TYR A 204 -41.60 -33.78 35.51
CA TYR A 204 -40.27 -33.43 35.00
C TYR A 204 -39.18 -33.76 36.03
N ARG A 205 -38.15 -34.48 35.60
CA ARG A 205 -36.99 -34.88 36.41
C ARG A 205 -35.70 -34.66 35.65
N ASN A 206 -34.67 -34.17 36.34
CA ASN A 206 -33.40 -33.69 35.77
C ASN A 206 -33.58 -32.67 34.61
N ARG A 207 -34.70 -31.94 34.56
CA ARG A 207 -35.17 -31.19 33.38
C ARG A 207 -35.55 -29.75 33.74
N TYR A 208 -35.33 -28.83 32.80
CA TYR A 208 -35.80 -27.45 32.89
C TYR A 208 -37.28 -27.32 32.54
N ALA A 209 -37.97 -26.37 33.17
CA ALA A 209 -39.24 -25.83 32.69
C ALA A 209 -39.27 -24.30 32.82
N SER A 210 -40.15 -23.66 32.07
CA SER A 210 -40.42 -22.23 32.17
C SER A 210 -41.91 -21.95 32.31
N GLN A 211 -42.25 -20.84 32.97
CA GLN A 211 -43.61 -20.31 33.04
C GLN A 211 -43.53 -18.78 32.92
N GLY A 212 -43.94 -18.24 31.77
CA GLY A 212 -43.60 -16.88 31.39
C GLY A 212 -42.08 -16.67 31.41
N ASN A 213 -41.64 -15.55 31.97
CA ASN A 213 -40.21 -15.20 32.07
C ASN A 213 -39.48 -15.90 33.24
N LYS A 214 -40.15 -16.78 34.00
CA LYS A 214 -39.53 -17.53 35.12
C LYS A 214 -39.04 -18.89 34.63
N TRP A 215 -37.82 -19.25 35.04
CA TRP A 215 -37.16 -20.51 34.70
C TRP A 215 -36.90 -21.34 35.96
N TYR A 216 -37.10 -22.64 35.85
CA TYR A 216 -37.04 -23.62 36.93
C TYR A 216 -36.24 -24.84 36.46
N TYR A 217 -35.59 -25.54 37.39
CA TYR A 217 -34.96 -26.84 37.13
C TYR A 217 -35.38 -27.85 38.19
N PHE A 218 -35.81 -29.04 37.74
CA PHE A 218 -36.31 -30.11 38.60
C PHE A 218 -35.26 -31.21 38.71
N GLY A 219 -34.94 -31.61 39.94
CA GLY A 219 -33.92 -32.62 40.25
C GLY A 219 -34.34 -34.04 39.87
N SER A 220 -33.52 -35.02 40.23
CA SER A 220 -33.76 -36.44 39.94
C SER A 220 -35.00 -37.03 40.64
N ASN A 221 -35.45 -36.38 41.71
CA ASN A 221 -36.64 -36.73 42.47
C ASN A 221 -37.91 -35.99 42.04
N GLY A 222 -37.81 -34.99 41.15
CA GLY A 222 -38.93 -34.16 40.68
C GLY A 222 -39.17 -32.86 41.47
N ASP A 223 -38.37 -32.57 42.50
CA ASP A 223 -38.42 -31.26 43.20
C ASP A 223 -37.67 -30.18 42.42
N ALA A 224 -38.19 -28.96 42.40
CA ALA A 224 -37.45 -27.78 41.97
C ALA A 224 -36.26 -27.51 42.91
N VAL A 225 -35.14 -27.09 42.32
CA VAL A 225 -33.90 -26.82 43.07
C VAL A 225 -33.83 -25.38 43.58
N THR A 226 -33.09 -25.17 44.68
CA THR A 226 -32.76 -23.85 45.23
C THR A 226 -31.25 -23.77 45.52
N GLY A 227 -30.68 -22.56 45.49
CA GLY A 227 -29.25 -22.32 45.68
C GLY A 227 -28.43 -22.51 44.40
N LEU A 228 -27.11 -22.70 44.56
CA LEU A 228 -26.19 -22.95 43.45
C LEU A 228 -26.38 -24.35 42.85
N ARG A 229 -26.38 -24.44 41.53
CA ARG A 229 -26.40 -25.70 40.77
C ARG A 229 -25.26 -25.71 39.75
N HIS A 230 -24.35 -26.67 39.89
CA HIS A 230 -23.34 -26.93 38.85
C HIS A 230 -23.92 -27.82 37.75
N TYR A 231 -23.53 -27.55 36.50
CA TYR A 231 -23.80 -28.45 35.37
C TYR A 231 -22.61 -28.46 34.38
N GLY A 232 -22.76 -29.19 33.27
CA GLY A 232 -21.66 -29.54 32.36
C GLY A 232 -20.79 -28.35 31.92
N ASN A 233 -19.50 -28.64 31.65
CA ASN A 233 -18.48 -27.67 31.21
C ASN A 233 -18.24 -26.51 32.20
N ASN A 234 -18.08 -26.83 33.49
CA ASN A 234 -17.84 -25.87 34.59
C ASN A 234 -18.92 -24.78 34.74
N LYS A 235 -20.13 -25.01 34.23
CA LYS A 235 -21.21 -24.03 34.34
C LYS A 235 -21.87 -24.04 35.72
N LEU A 236 -22.41 -22.89 36.09
CA LEU A 236 -23.00 -22.63 37.40
C LEU A 236 -24.26 -21.78 37.24
N GLU A 237 -25.36 -22.21 37.86
CA GLU A 237 -26.64 -21.51 37.90
C GLU A 237 -26.99 -21.22 39.37
N TYR A 238 -27.89 -20.26 39.62
CA TYR A 238 -28.47 -20.04 40.96
C TYR A 238 -29.99 -19.94 40.88
N TYR A 239 -30.66 -20.61 41.81
CA TYR A 239 -32.11 -20.60 41.96
C TYR A 239 -32.49 -19.97 43.31
N GLY A 240 -33.45 -19.03 43.30
CA GLY A 240 -33.91 -18.37 44.51
C GLY A 240 -34.66 -19.28 45.48
N LYS A 241 -35.04 -18.73 46.64
CA LYS A 241 -35.94 -19.42 47.59
C LYS A 241 -37.37 -19.60 47.04
N ASP A 242 -37.68 -18.91 45.96
CA ASP A 242 -38.88 -19.02 45.11
C ASP A 242 -38.71 -20.05 43.97
N HIS A 243 -37.60 -20.81 43.96
CA HIS A 243 -37.20 -21.78 42.94
C HIS A 243 -36.91 -21.20 41.55
N VAL A 244 -36.87 -19.86 41.40
CA VAL A 244 -36.67 -19.19 40.11
C VAL A 244 -35.17 -18.97 39.84
N GLN A 245 -34.73 -19.33 38.62
CA GLN A 245 -33.37 -19.08 38.15
C GLN A 245 -33.06 -17.57 38.13
N TYR A 246 -31.92 -17.17 38.70
CA TYR A 246 -31.45 -15.79 38.65
C TYR A 246 -30.89 -15.48 37.26
N ARG A 247 -31.34 -14.36 36.68
CA ARG A 247 -30.90 -13.86 35.36
C ARG A 247 -30.71 -12.34 35.44
N ASN A 248 -29.65 -11.83 34.83
CA ASN A 248 -29.16 -10.45 34.95
C ASN A 248 -29.06 -9.95 36.41
N ARG A 249 -28.73 -10.84 37.36
CA ARG A 249 -28.92 -10.62 38.80
C ARG A 249 -27.74 -11.15 39.63
N TYR A 250 -27.40 -10.42 40.69
CA TYR A 250 -26.45 -10.87 41.70
C TYR A 250 -27.05 -11.91 42.65
N ALA A 251 -26.23 -12.85 43.09
CA ALA A 251 -26.49 -13.66 44.29
C ALA A 251 -25.26 -13.65 45.21
N SER A 252 -25.47 -13.90 46.50
CA SER A 252 -24.39 -14.10 47.47
C SER A 252 -24.63 -15.37 48.28
N GLN A 253 -23.55 -16.06 48.63
CA GLN A 253 -23.57 -17.25 49.48
C GLN A 253 -22.41 -17.16 50.47
N GLY A 254 -22.73 -16.83 51.72
CA GLY A 254 -21.72 -16.35 52.68
C GLY A 254 -20.99 -15.12 52.13
N ASN A 255 -19.66 -15.13 52.22
CA ASN A 255 -18.83 -14.02 51.72
C ASN A 255 -18.56 -14.08 50.20
N LYS A 256 -19.07 -15.08 49.48
CA LYS A 256 -18.91 -15.20 48.02
C LYS A 256 -20.04 -14.47 47.29
N TRP A 257 -19.68 -13.70 46.26
CA TRP A 257 -20.60 -12.97 45.41
C TRP A 257 -20.51 -13.49 43.97
N TYR A 258 -21.65 -13.57 43.31
CA TYR A 258 -21.83 -14.13 41.97
C TYR A 258 -22.75 -13.21 41.16
N TYR A 259 -22.59 -13.16 39.84
CA TYR A 259 -23.53 -12.49 38.93
C TYR A 259 -23.93 -13.46 37.82
N PHE A 260 -25.24 -13.55 37.56
CA PHE A 260 -25.81 -14.44 36.56
C PHE A 260 -26.28 -13.64 35.35
N GLY A 261 -25.86 -14.04 34.16
CA GLY A 261 -26.17 -13.38 32.89
C GLY A 261 -27.64 -13.55 32.45
N SER A 262 -27.95 -13.07 31.25
CA SER A 262 -29.30 -13.14 30.66
C SER A 262 -29.78 -14.58 30.41
N ASN A 263 -28.83 -15.49 30.18
CA ASN A 263 -29.08 -16.92 29.99
C ASN A 263 -29.23 -17.72 31.31
N GLY A 264 -28.85 -17.13 32.45
CA GLY A 264 -28.89 -17.79 33.77
C GLY A 264 -27.60 -18.49 34.20
N ASP A 265 -26.55 -18.47 33.38
CA ASP A 265 -25.21 -18.91 33.77
C ASP A 265 -24.49 -17.81 34.58
N ALA A 266 -23.66 -18.21 35.54
CA ALA A 266 -22.73 -17.32 36.21
C ALA A 266 -21.64 -16.82 35.24
N VAL A 267 -21.19 -15.59 35.44
CA VAL A 267 -20.12 -14.97 34.62
C VAL A 267 -18.72 -15.28 35.15
N THR A 268 -17.74 -15.29 34.24
CA THR A 268 -16.31 -15.37 34.53
C THR A 268 -15.55 -14.33 33.71
N GLY A 269 -14.43 -13.80 34.22
CA GLY A 269 -13.65 -12.75 33.58
C GLY A 269 -14.17 -11.35 33.92
N LEU A 270 -13.80 -10.35 33.10
CA LEU A 270 -14.23 -8.97 33.26
C LEU A 270 -15.71 -8.78 32.90
N ARG A 271 -16.45 -8.01 33.71
CA ARG A 271 -17.82 -7.58 33.44
C ARG A 271 -17.93 -6.07 33.58
N HIS A 272 -18.27 -5.38 32.50
CA HIS A 272 -18.60 -3.96 32.53
C HIS A 272 -20.05 -3.74 32.97
N TYR A 273 -20.30 -2.68 33.73
CA TYR A 273 -21.65 -2.20 34.05
C TYR A 273 -21.68 -0.66 34.20
N GLY A 274 -22.88 -0.10 34.43
CA GLY A 274 -23.17 1.33 34.27
C GLY A 274 -22.21 2.29 35.00
N ASN A 275 -22.02 3.47 34.41
CA ASN A 275 -21.10 4.53 34.84
C ASN A 275 -19.61 4.12 34.84
N ASN A 276 -19.15 3.52 33.74
CA ASN A 276 -17.77 3.03 33.54
C ASN A 276 -17.27 2.20 34.73
N LYS A 277 -18.07 1.22 35.15
CA LYS A 277 -17.70 0.30 36.22
C LYS A 277 -17.30 -1.06 35.68
N LEU A 278 -16.34 -1.67 36.36
CA LEU A 278 -15.72 -2.92 35.96
C LEU A 278 -15.63 -3.86 37.15
N GLU A 279 -16.11 -5.09 37.01
CA GLU A 279 -15.99 -6.19 37.96
C GLU A 279 -15.15 -7.31 37.34
N TYR A 280 -14.59 -8.21 38.16
CA TYR A 280 -13.97 -9.46 37.69
C TYR A 280 -14.48 -10.64 38.49
N TYR A 281 -14.74 -11.75 37.80
CA TYR A 281 -15.19 -13.02 38.38
C TYR A 281 -14.21 -14.13 38.05
N GLY A 282 -13.82 -14.91 39.06
CA GLY A 282 -12.84 -15.99 38.89
C GLY A 282 -13.33 -17.16 38.04
N LYS A 283 -12.45 -18.13 37.77
CA LYS A 283 -12.82 -19.43 37.16
C LYS A 283 -13.75 -20.27 38.06
N ASP A 284 -13.86 -19.89 39.34
CA ASP A 284 -14.81 -20.39 40.33
C ASP A 284 -16.11 -19.56 40.41
N HIS A 285 -16.30 -18.63 39.45
CA HIS A 285 -17.44 -17.70 39.32
C HIS A 285 -17.57 -16.66 40.45
N VAL A 286 -16.60 -16.57 41.36
CA VAL A 286 -16.66 -15.66 42.51
C VAL A 286 -16.10 -14.28 42.13
N GLN A 287 -16.83 -13.22 42.48
CA GLN A 287 -16.38 -11.84 42.32
C GLN A 287 -15.10 -11.58 43.11
N TYR A 288 -14.09 -11.01 42.47
CA TYR A 288 -12.86 -10.59 43.13
C TYR A 288 -13.10 -9.32 43.95
N ARG A 289 -12.69 -9.35 45.22
CA ARG A 289 -12.81 -8.25 46.18
C ARG A 289 -11.54 -8.16 47.00
N ASN A 290 -11.02 -6.95 47.18
CA ASN A 290 -9.68 -6.67 47.74
C ASN A 290 -8.56 -7.50 47.08
N ARG A 291 -8.63 -7.69 45.75
CA ARG A 291 -7.85 -8.71 45.03
C ARG A 291 -7.41 -8.23 43.65
N TYR A 292 -6.20 -8.61 43.26
CA TYR A 292 -5.67 -8.41 41.91
C TYR A 292 -6.22 -9.44 40.91
N ALA A 293 -6.40 -9.02 39.67
CA ALA A 293 -6.56 -9.91 38.52
C ALA A 293 -5.67 -9.45 37.36
N SER A 294 -5.42 -10.35 36.41
CA SER A 294 -4.77 -10.03 35.14
C SER A 294 -5.50 -10.67 33.97
N GLN A 295 -5.39 -10.04 32.81
CA GLN A 295 -5.90 -10.55 31.53
C GLN A 295 -4.91 -10.16 30.43
N GLY A 296 -4.19 -11.16 29.91
CA GLY A 296 -2.96 -10.90 29.16
C GLY A 296 -1.98 -10.07 29.98
N ASN A 297 -1.38 -9.05 29.37
CA ASN A 297 -0.44 -8.14 30.04
C ASN A 297 -1.12 -7.02 30.86
N LYS A 298 -2.46 -6.93 30.86
CA LYS A 298 -3.21 -5.93 31.65
C LYS A 298 -3.46 -6.43 33.07
N TRP A 299 -3.22 -5.56 34.05
CA TRP A 299 -3.38 -5.83 35.48
C TRP A 299 -4.43 -4.90 36.09
N TYR A 300 -5.22 -5.44 37.01
CA TYR A 300 -6.37 -4.78 37.64
C TYR A 300 -6.38 -5.06 39.15
N TYR A 301 -6.94 -4.16 39.94
CA TYR A 301 -7.24 -4.40 41.36
C TYR A 301 -8.69 -4.06 41.67
N PHE A 302 -9.38 -4.98 42.34
CA PHE A 302 -10.79 -4.85 42.71
C PHE A 302 -10.91 -4.50 44.20
N GLY A 303 -11.67 -3.46 44.51
CA GLY A 303 -11.90 -2.95 45.86
C GLY A 303 -12.76 -3.89 46.73
N SER A 304 -13.07 -3.45 47.94
CA SER A 304 -13.90 -4.20 48.90
C SER A 304 -15.35 -4.41 48.41
N ASN A 305 -15.84 -3.48 47.59
CA ASN A 305 -17.13 -3.53 46.93
C ASN A 305 -17.17 -4.42 45.67
N GLY A 306 -16.00 -4.80 45.12
CA GLY A 306 -15.87 -5.60 43.90
C GLY A 306 -15.78 -4.81 42.59
N ASP A 307 -15.75 -3.48 42.66
CA ASP A 307 -15.42 -2.61 41.50
C ASP A 307 -13.91 -2.49 41.33
N ALA A 308 -13.43 -2.36 40.09
CA ALA A 308 -12.04 -2.05 39.78
C ALA A 308 -11.70 -0.59 40.17
N VAL A 309 -10.52 -0.39 40.75
CA VAL A 309 -10.06 0.95 41.15
C VAL A 309 -9.51 1.76 39.96
N THR A 310 -9.54 3.07 40.10
CA THR A 310 -8.87 4.05 39.21
C THR A 310 -8.09 5.05 40.07
N GLY A 311 -7.12 5.75 39.48
CA GLY A 311 -6.30 6.75 40.17
C GLY A 311 -5.18 6.13 41.03
N LEU A 312 -4.65 6.96 41.95
CA LEU A 312 -3.58 6.57 42.87
C LEU A 312 -4.11 5.68 44.01
N ARG A 313 -3.47 4.53 44.25
CA ARG A 313 -3.79 3.61 45.33
C ARG A 313 -2.60 3.40 46.26
N HIS A 314 -2.74 3.83 47.50
CA HIS A 314 -1.76 3.52 48.55
C HIS A 314 -1.99 2.13 49.13
N TYR A 315 -0.90 1.41 49.42
CA TYR A 315 -0.91 0.17 50.20
C TYR A 315 0.35 0.04 51.07
N GLY A 316 0.48 -1.07 51.81
CA GLY A 316 1.42 -1.21 52.93
C GLY A 316 2.88 -0.82 52.64
N ASN A 317 3.58 -0.35 53.68
CA ASN A 317 4.96 0.16 53.63
C ASN A 317 5.17 1.33 52.65
N ASN A 318 4.26 2.33 52.67
CA ASN A 318 4.29 3.53 51.83
C ASN A 318 4.39 3.24 50.31
N LYS A 319 3.89 2.07 49.89
CA LYS A 319 3.78 1.71 48.49
C LYS A 319 2.59 2.41 47.84
N LEU A 320 2.72 2.63 46.54
CA LEU A 320 1.82 3.42 45.73
C LEU A 320 1.71 2.79 44.35
N GLU A 321 0.49 2.55 43.90
CA GLU A 321 0.14 2.06 42.56
C GLU A 321 -0.69 3.14 41.85
N TYR A 322 -0.79 3.10 40.52
CA TYR A 322 -1.74 3.91 39.77
C TYR A 322 -2.49 3.05 38.76
N TYR A 323 -3.78 3.35 38.60
CA TYR A 323 -4.68 2.68 37.66
C TYR A 323 -5.31 3.73 36.75
N GLY A 324 -5.29 3.48 35.43
CA GLY A 324 -5.86 4.40 34.44
C GLY A 324 -7.38 4.55 34.55
N ALA A 325 -7.95 5.43 33.71
CA ALA A 325 -9.41 5.54 33.55
C ALA A 325 -10.04 4.27 32.90
N ASP A 326 -9.20 3.43 32.29
CA ASP A 326 -9.48 2.08 31.81
C ASP A 326 -9.32 0.99 32.89
N HIS A 327 -9.10 1.40 34.14
CA HIS A 327 -8.80 0.56 35.32
C HIS A 327 -7.50 -0.26 35.24
N VAL A 328 -6.62 -0.04 34.24
CA VAL A 328 -5.39 -0.81 34.06
C VAL A 328 -4.25 -0.22 34.89
N GLN A 329 -3.55 -1.08 35.63
CA GLN A 329 -2.37 -0.70 36.42
C GLN A 329 -1.25 -0.19 35.52
N TYR A 330 -0.69 0.98 35.84
CA TYR A 330 0.49 1.51 35.16
C TYR A 330 1.73 0.70 35.55
N ARG A 331 2.47 0.23 34.55
CA ARG A 331 3.71 -0.56 34.69
C ARG A 331 4.69 -0.11 33.60
N ASN A 332 5.96 0.04 33.96
CA ASN A 332 7.00 0.70 33.14
C ASN A 332 6.54 2.05 32.57
N ARG A 333 5.73 2.81 33.34
CA ARG A 333 4.99 3.98 32.82
C ARG A 333 5.01 5.16 33.80
N TYR A 334 5.10 6.35 33.22
CA TYR A 334 5.02 7.62 33.95
C TYR A 334 3.57 8.08 34.16
N TYR A 335 3.35 8.84 35.22
CA TYR A 335 2.13 9.61 35.47
C TYR A 335 2.52 10.97 36.07
N GLN A 336 1.83 12.02 35.67
CA GLN A 336 2.05 13.38 36.17
C GLN A 336 0.71 13.96 36.66
N GLU A 337 0.72 14.58 37.84
CA GLU A 337 -0.40 15.31 38.42
C GLU A 337 0.09 16.71 38.81
N GLY A 338 -0.08 17.68 37.90
CA GLY A 338 0.45 19.04 38.08
C GLY A 338 1.97 19.04 38.21
N ASN A 339 2.49 19.39 39.39
CA ASN A 339 3.92 19.39 39.70
C ASN A 339 4.45 18.08 40.29
N LYS A 340 3.60 17.04 40.43
CA LYS A 340 3.94 15.71 40.94
C LYS A 340 4.22 14.75 39.79
N PHE A 341 5.32 14.00 39.88
CA PHE A 341 5.75 13.01 38.91
C PHE A 341 5.92 11.64 39.57
N TYR A 342 5.41 10.61 38.90
CA TYR A 342 5.43 9.23 39.34
C TYR A 342 5.96 8.35 38.22
N TYR A 343 6.82 7.38 38.55
CA TYR A 343 7.21 6.31 37.63
C TYR A 343 6.91 4.96 38.27
N PHE A 344 6.07 4.16 37.62
CA PHE A 344 5.69 2.84 38.09
C PHE A 344 6.54 1.78 37.38
N GLY A 345 7.23 0.93 38.15
CA GLY A 345 8.08 -0.13 37.62
C GLY A 345 7.28 -1.30 37.03
N GLY A 346 7.96 -2.32 36.51
CA GLY A 346 7.32 -3.48 35.88
C GLY A 346 6.41 -4.29 36.81
N ASN A 347 6.58 -4.14 38.12
CA ASN A 347 5.71 -4.74 39.14
C ASN A 347 4.45 -3.90 39.48
N GLY A 348 4.37 -2.64 39.03
CA GLY A 348 3.27 -1.72 39.29
C GLY A 348 3.43 -0.82 40.53
N ASP A 349 4.56 -0.90 41.25
CA ASP A 349 4.88 0.02 42.35
C ASP A 349 5.56 1.29 41.83
N ALA A 350 5.24 2.43 42.46
CA ALA A 350 5.95 3.70 42.23
C ALA A 350 7.41 3.61 42.71
N MET A 351 8.34 3.55 41.77
CA MET A 351 9.77 3.63 42.04
C MET A 351 10.15 5.09 42.31
N VAL A 352 9.77 6.00 41.40
CA VAL A 352 9.99 7.45 41.53
C VAL A 352 8.70 8.12 41.96
N THR A 353 8.80 9.06 42.91
CA THR A 353 7.70 9.86 43.46
C THR A 353 8.20 11.26 43.80
N ILE A 354 8.23 12.19 42.85
CA ILE A 354 8.87 13.51 43.08
C ILE A 354 7.94 14.69 42.78
N ARG A 355 8.00 15.76 43.58
CA ARG A 355 7.33 17.04 43.29
C ARG A 355 8.36 18.14 43.04
N GLY A 356 8.11 18.96 42.02
CA GLY A 356 8.85 20.20 41.78
C GLY A 356 8.21 21.39 42.48
N ALA A 357 9.01 22.30 43.03
CA ALA A 357 8.55 23.59 43.56
C ALA A 357 9.56 24.69 43.23
N ILE A 358 9.09 25.88 42.86
CA ILE A 358 9.95 27.05 42.63
C ILE A 358 9.93 27.88 43.92
N GLU A 359 11.08 27.93 44.60
CA GLU A 359 11.23 28.48 45.94
C GLU A 359 12.52 29.32 45.96
N ASN A 360 12.42 30.59 46.35
CA ASN A 360 13.56 31.54 46.36
C ASN A 360 14.35 31.61 45.03
N GLY A 361 13.67 31.48 43.90
CA GLY A 361 14.28 31.50 42.55
C GLY A 361 14.92 30.18 42.08
N LYS A 362 14.89 29.12 42.92
CA LYS A 362 15.42 27.80 42.59
C LYS A 362 14.30 26.79 42.40
N PHE A 363 14.50 25.80 41.52
CA PHE A 363 13.59 24.67 41.39
C PHE A 363 14.04 23.53 42.29
N ASN A 364 13.31 23.34 43.39
CA ASN A 364 13.53 22.30 44.37
C ASN A 364 12.71 21.04 44.01
N ILE A 365 13.40 19.91 43.94
CA ILE A 365 12.82 18.59 43.69
C ILE A 365 12.77 17.84 45.02
N TYR A 366 11.55 17.54 45.48
CA TYR A 366 11.28 16.82 46.73
C TYR A 366 10.78 15.39 46.44
N ASP A 367 11.14 14.40 47.25
CA ASP A 367 10.41 13.13 47.29
C ASP A 367 9.02 13.35 47.92
N ILE A 368 7.96 12.85 47.29
CA ILE A 368 6.57 13.01 47.74
C ILE A 368 6.28 12.16 48.98
N ARG A 369 6.88 10.96 49.10
CA ARG A 369 6.58 10.01 50.20
C ARG A 369 7.14 10.48 51.55
N THR A 370 8.20 11.29 51.54
CA THR A 370 8.92 11.77 52.73
C THR A 370 8.99 13.30 52.85
N ASN A 371 8.59 14.02 51.81
CA ASN A 371 8.79 15.47 51.64
C ASN A 371 10.26 15.92 51.80
N LYS A 372 11.23 15.03 51.57
CA LYS A 372 12.67 15.32 51.65
C LYS A 372 13.16 15.99 50.36
N LEU A 373 13.92 17.07 50.48
CA LEU A 373 14.62 17.68 49.35
C LEU A 373 15.66 16.70 48.77
N ILE A 374 15.57 16.43 47.46
CA ILE A 374 16.50 15.58 46.70
C ILE A 374 17.56 16.45 46.02
N LYS A 375 17.13 17.51 45.31
CA LYS A 375 18.00 18.36 44.50
C LYS A 375 17.41 19.77 44.37
N SER A 376 18.27 20.77 44.33
CA SER A 376 17.95 22.14 43.91
C SER A 376 18.57 22.37 42.52
N LEU A 377 17.86 23.08 41.64
CA LEU A 377 18.40 23.64 40.39
C LEU A 377 18.37 25.17 40.48
N ASP A 378 19.51 25.80 40.20
CA ASP A 378 19.63 27.27 40.19
C ASP A 378 18.96 27.91 38.98
N ALA A 379 18.67 29.20 39.08
CA ALA A 379 18.12 30.01 38.00
C ALA A 379 18.98 29.94 36.74
N GLY A 380 18.33 29.97 35.59
CA GLY A 380 18.87 29.66 34.28
C GLY A 380 19.21 28.19 34.01
N THR A 381 18.91 27.27 34.93
CA THR A 381 19.00 25.82 34.72
C THR A 381 17.63 25.17 34.58
N TRP A 382 16.65 25.56 35.42
CA TRP A 382 15.33 24.91 35.48
C TRP A 382 14.32 25.51 34.50
N GLU A 383 14.50 26.77 34.12
CA GLU A 383 13.73 27.49 33.11
C GLU A 383 13.90 26.84 31.72
N ASN A 384 15.03 26.17 31.50
CA ASN A 384 15.30 25.37 30.30
C ASN A 384 14.55 24.03 30.28
N LEU A 385 13.92 23.58 31.37
CA LEU A 385 13.12 22.35 31.36
C LEU A 385 11.88 22.53 30.48
N ALA A 386 11.35 21.42 29.93
CA ALA A 386 10.12 21.47 29.14
C ALA A 386 8.91 21.96 29.97
N TYR A 387 8.06 22.78 29.35
CA TYR A 387 6.88 23.38 29.99
C TYR A 387 5.85 22.32 30.43
N SER A 388 5.74 21.23 29.68
CA SER A 388 5.09 19.97 30.08
C SER A 388 5.89 18.78 29.52
N MET A 389 5.74 17.59 30.12
CA MET A 389 6.40 16.36 29.66
C MET A 389 5.48 15.57 28.72
N ASP A 390 4.91 16.27 27.74
CA ASP A 390 3.93 15.74 26.78
C ASP A 390 3.98 16.49 25.44
N ALA A 391 3.17 16.04 24.47
CA ALA A 391 3.13 16.57 23.11
C ALA A 391 2.74 18.06 23.01
N ASN A 392 2.16 18.68 24.05
CA ASN A 392 1.87 20.12 24.06
C ASN A 392 3.14 20.98 24.26
N SER A 393 4.29 20.37 24.55
CA SER A 393 5.56 21.07 24.75
C SER A 393 6.80 20.29 24.32
N ILE A 394 6.69 19.08 23.77
CA ILE A 394 7.83 18.32 23.21
C ILE A 394 7.40 17.61 21.91
N ASN A 395 8.05 17.91 20.78
CA ASN A 395 7.85 17.21 19.53
C ASN A 395 8.36 15.77 19.65
N ASN A 396 7.53 14.82 19.25
CA ASN A 396 7.79 13.39 19.34
C ASN A 396 7.09 12.65 18.20
N VAL A 397 7.59 11.47 17.84
CA VAL A 397 6.94 10.51 16.94
C VAL A 397 6.66 9.27 17.76
N ASP A 398 5.37 8.93 17.98
CA ASP A 398 4.92 7.85 18.86
C ASP A 398 5.59 7.83 20.26
N GLY A 399 5.87 9.02 20.82
CA GLY A 399 6.56 9.19 22.10
C GLY A 399 8.10 9.16 22.04
N TYR A 400 8.70 8.78 20.91
CA TYR A 400 10.14 8.88 20.69
C TYR A 400 10.57 10.32 20.38
N LEU A 401 11.73 10.72 20.90
CA LEU A 401 12.32 12.04 20.66
C LEU A 401 13.41 11.97 19.58
N SER A 402 13.44 12.95 18.68
CA SER A 402 14.56 13.18 17.76
C SER A 402 15.41 14.37 18.22
N TYR A 403 16.71 14.35 17.93
CA TYR A 403 17.58 15.52 18.10
C TYR A 403 17.18 16.70 17.18
N SER A 404 16.61 16.43 16.00
CA SER A 404 15.98 17.46 15.14
C SER A 404 14.64 17.96 15.69
N GLY A 405 14.12 17.35 16.76
CA GLY A 405 12.91 17.76 17.45
C GLY A 405 13.05 19.10 18.17
N TRP A 406 11.91 19.72 18.46
CA TRP A 406 11.79 20.97 19.18
C TRP A 406 10.95 20.76 20.44
N TYR A 407 11.15 21.61 21.44
CA TYR A 407 10.36 21.61 22.67
C TYR A 407 10.17 23.05 23.16
N ARG A 408 9.16 23.28 24.00
CA ARG A 408 8.91 24.56 24.65
C ARG A 408 9.56 24.57 26.04
N PRO A 409 10.62 25.34 26.30
CA PRO A 409 11.15 25.52 27.66
C PRO A 409 10.16 26.29 28.55
N ILE A 410 10.32 26.26 29.87
CA ILE A 410 9.51 27.06 30.80
C ILE A 410 9.79 28.57 30.62
N GLY A 411 11.04 28.93 30.31
CA GLY A 411 11.42 30.31 30.00
C GLY A 411 12.71 30.40 29.17
N THR A 412 12.98 31.59 28.64
CA THR A 412 14.20 31.90 27.88
C THR A 412 14.85 33.20 28.38
N SER A 413 16.11 33.44 28.01
CA SER A 413 16.87 34.63 28.42
C SER A 413 17.88 35.06 27.36
N GLN A 414 18.04 36.38 27.18
CA GLN A 414 19.02 36.99 26.29
C GLN A 414 20.33 37.37 27.00
N ASP A 415 20.39 37.25 28.33
CA ASP A 415 21.51 37.72 29.16
C ASP A 415 21.89 36.81 30.35
N GLY A 416 21.15 35.71 30.55
CA GLY A 416 21.27 34.80 31.68
C GLY A 416 20.74 35.35 33.02
N LYS A 417 20.27 36.61 33.06
CA LYS A 417 19.86 37.32 34.27
C LYS A 417 18.34 37.58 34.27
N THR A 418 17.82 37.94 33.11
CA THR A 418 16.41 38.28 32.89
C THR A 418 15.75 37.11 32.17
N TRP A 419 14.84 36.42 32.85
CA TRP A 419 14.15 35.24 32.34
C TRP A 419 12.69 35.54 32.01
N TYR A 420 12.30 35.27 30.77
CA TYR A 420 10.96 35.50 30.24
C TYR A 420 10.21 34.17 30.14
N LYS A 421 8.96 34.13 30.64
CA LYS A 421 8.11 32.93 30.55
C LYS A 421 7.64 32.71 29.10
N THR A 422 7.72 31.48 28.62
CA THR A 422 7.27 31.12 27.25
C THR A 422 5.75 31.19 27.07
N GLY A 423 5.31 31.66 25.90
CA GLY A 423 3.99 31.40 25.34
C GLY A 423 3.94 30.04 24.63
N ALA A 424 2.76 29.63 24.16
CA ALA A 424 2.57 28.33 23.49
C ALA A 424 3.30 28.19 22.13
N GLY A 425 3.71 29.32 21.53
CA GLY A 425 4.50 29.36 20.30
C GLY A 425 6.03 29.41 20.50
N ASP A 426 6.52 29.54 21.73
CA ASP A 426 7.95 29.70 22.03
C ASP A 426 8.69 28.35 22.09
N TRP A 427 8.73 27.67 20.95
CA TRP A 427 9.48 26.43 20.77
C TRP A 427 10.97 26.72 20.52
N ARG A 428 11.85 25.81 20.95
CA ARG A 428 13.29 25.82 20.73
C ARG A 428 13.79 24.41 20.33
N PRO A 429 14.86 24.28 19.53
CA PRO A 429 15.46 23.00 19.17
C PRO A 429 15.97 22.24 20.40
N ILE A 430 15.82 20.91 20.42
CA ILE A 430 16.42 20.05 21.45
C ILE A 430 17.96 20.17 21.43
N LEU A 431 18.56 20.32 20.24
CA LEU A 431 20.00 20.54 20.03
C LEU A 431 20.56 21.86 20.60
N MET A 432 19.75 22.78 21.14
CA MET A 432 20.28 23.90 21.96
C MET A 432 20.66 23.48 23.39
N TYR A 433 20.24 22.28 23.83
CA TYR A 433 20.28 21.86 25.24
C TYR A 433 20.79 20.43 25.45
N VAL A 434 20.63 19.54 24.46
CA VAL A 434 21.02 18.12 24.53
C VAL A 434 21.67 17.69 23.21
N TRP A 435 22.77 16.94 23.28
CA TRP A 435 23.54 16.44 22.14
C TRP A 435 23.81 14.94 22.29
N PRO A 436 24.01 14.17 21.20
CA PRO A 436 24.35 12.75 21.26
C PRO A 436 25.63 12.46 22.05
N ASN A 437 26.65 13.31 21.91
CA ASN A 437 27.94 13.18 22.58
C ASN A 437 28.66 14.54 22.69
N LYS A 438 29.79 14.59 23.43
CA LYS A 438 30.59 15.81 23.62
C LYS A 438 31.21 16.38 22.34
N ASP A 439 31.46 15.56 21.31
CA ASP A 439 32.00 16.08 20.04
C ASP A 439 30.92 16.84 19.28
N VAL A 440 29.71 16.27 19.16
CA VAL A 440 28.56 16.95 18.53
C VAL A 440 28.22 18.25 19.29
N GLN A 441 28.33 18.27 20.62
CA GLN A 441 28.21 19.51 21.41
C GLN A 441 29.29 20.55 21.05
N ALA A 442 30.56 20.14 20.93
CA ALA A 442 31.65 21.02 20.51
C ALA A 442 31.47 21.51 19.05
N GLN A 443 31.03 20.63 18.15
CA GLN A 443 30.73 20.97 16.75
C GLN A 443 29.58 21.97 16.66
N PHE A 444 28.50 21.79 17.43
CA PHE A 444 27.37 22.73 17.51
C PHE A 444 27.83 24.14 17.89
N ILE A 445 28.65 24.27 18.94
CA ILE A 445 29.18 25.57 19.40
C ILE A 445 30.03 26.21 18.30
N LYS A 446 30.95 25.45 17.69
CA LYS A 446 31.80 25.94 16.59
C LYS A 446 30.98 26.36 15.36
N TYR A 447 29.97 25.57 15.00
CA TYR A 447 29.10 25.85 13.86
C TYR A 447 28.37 27.18 14.04
N PHE A 448 27.66 27.38 15.15
CA PHE A 448 26.87 28.59 15.37
C PHE A 448 27.75 29.85 15.47
N VAL A 449 28.88 29.79 16.18
CA VAL A 449 29.84 30.92 16.24
C VAL A 449 30.39 31.24 14.84
N ASN A 450 30.59 30.25 13.97
CA ASN A 450 30.94 30.50 12.57
C ASN A 450 29.78 31.10 11.74
N HIS A 451 28.52 30.76 12.04
CA HIS A 451 27.31 31.20 11.33
C HIS A 451 26.63 32.44 11.95
N GLY A 452 27.43 33.36 12.49
CA GLY A 452 26.99 34.70 12.90
C GLY A 452 26.54 34.84 14.36
N TYR A 453 26.75 33.83 15.21
CA TYR A 453 26.47 33.90 16.65
C TYR A 453 27.74 34.22 17.48
N GLU A 454 28.60 35.10 16.96
CA GLU A 454 29.77 35.59 17.70
C GLU A 454 29.36 36.60 18.77
N ASN A 455 29.87 36.43 19.99
CA ASN A 455 29.75 37.41 21.06
C ASN A 455 30.95 37.31 22.03
N ALA A 456 31.87 38.27 21.93
CA ALA A 456 33.09 38.30 22.74
C ALA A 456 32.82 38.38 24.26
N ASN A 457 31.74 39.04 24.68
CA ASN A 457 31.37 39.17 26.10
C ASN A 457 30.98 37.83 26.74
N TYR A 458 30.66 36.83 25.92
CA TYR A 458 30.34 35.47 26.33
C TYR A 458 31.47 34.46 26.01
N GLY A 459 32.64 34.92 25.57
CA GLY A 459 33.75 34.05 25.13
C GLY A 459 33.50 33.35 23.79
N LEU A 460 32.47 33.75 23.04
CA LEU A 460 32.05 33.13 21.79
C LEU A 460 32.67 33.87 20.60
N THR A 461 33.96 33.63 20.35
CA THR A 461 34.64 34.10 19.14
C THR A 461 35.24 32.92 18.40
N LYS A 462 35.40 33.04 17.07
CA LYS A 462 36.00 31.95 16.25
C LYS A 462 37.30 31.39 16.82
N VAL A 463 38.17 32.27 17.35
CA VAL A 463 39.46 31.90 17.96
C VAL A 463 39.28 31.09 19.24
N LEU A 464 38.36 31.47 20.12
CA LEU A 464 38.16 30.80 21.42
C LEU A 464 37.48 29.44 21.27
N VAL A 465 36.56 29.27 20.32
CA VAL A 465 35.84 28.00 20.12
C VAL A 465 36.57 26.99 19.23
N ALA A 466 37.58 27.42 18.45
CA ALA A 466 38.28 26.57 17.48
C ALA A 466 38.76 25.22 18.05
N ASN A 467 39.26 25.24 19.30
CA ASN A 467 39.87 24.08 19.96
C ASN A 467 38.86 23.15 20.67
N LEU A 468 37.55 23.47 20.68
CA LEU A 468 36.54 22.64 21.33
C LEU A 468 36.39 21.28 20.61
N ASN A 469 36.41 20.18 21.36
CA ASN A 469 36.34 18.80 20.85
C ASN A 469 35.88 17.82 21.95
N LYS A 470 35.69 16.53 21.64
CA LYS A 470 35.33 15.47 22.60
C LYS A 470 36.19 15.40 23.87
N GLY A 471 37.46 15.77 23.78
CA GLY A 471 38.40 15.81 24.91
C GLY A 471 38.22 17.02 25.84
N THR A 472 37.49 18.06 25.42
CA THR A 472 37.22 19.24 26.25
C THR A 472 36.40 18.85 27.50
N ASP A 473 36.64 19.54 28.61
CA ASP A 473 35.87 19.35 29.84
C ASP A 473 34.38 19.67 29.66
N ALA A 474 33.53 18.89 30.33
CA ALA A 474 32.08 19.01 30.21
C ALA A 474 31.56 20.34 30.78
N THR A 475 32.19 20.89 31.81
CA THR A 475 31.82 22.20 32.37
C THR A 475 32.06 23.31 31.35
N VAL A 476 33.22 23.29 30.67
CA VAL A 476 33.57 24.27 29.64
C VAL A 476 32.59 24.21 28.45
N LEU A 477 32.28 23.00 27.95
CA LEU A 477 31.32 22.84 26.87
C LEU A 477 29.89 23.27 27.27
N ASN A 478 29.45 22.92 28.49
CA ASN A 478 28.14 23.31 29.00
C ASN A 478 28.02 24.83 29.21
N THR A 479 29.07 25.49 29.72
CA THR A 479 29.12 26.95 29.87
C THR A 479 29.09 27.64 28.51
N ALA A 480 29.89 27.18 27.54
CA ALA A 480 29.90 27.73 26.19
C ALA A 480 28.55 27.54 25.47
N ALA A 481 27.91 26.38 25.62
CA ALA A 481 26.57 26.13 25.07
C ALA A 481 25.47 26.97 25.76
N GLN A 482 25.54 27.16 27.08
CA GLN A 482 24.62 28.03 27.83
C GLN A 482 24.75 29.49 27.37
N ASN A 483 25.97 29.99 27.27
CA ASN A 483 26.27 31.30 26.72
C ASN A 483 25.76 31.46 25.28
N LEU A 484 25.91 30.42 24.45
CA LEU A 484 25.44 30.44 23.07
C LEU A 484 23.91 30.50 22.99
N ARG A 485 23.17 29.85 23.90
CA ARG A 485 21.71 30.02 23.98
C ARG A 485 21.30 31.48 24.16
N TYR A 486 22.02 32.26 24.97
CA TYR A 486 21.72 33.69 25.15
C TYR A 486 21.90 34.49 23.85
N VAL A 487 22.96 34.20 23.07
CA VAL A 487 23.18 34.83 21.75
C VAL A 487 22.13 34.36 20.73
N ILE A 488 21.66 33.11 20.83
CA ILE A 488 20.55 32.61 20.02
C ILE A 488 19.24 33.35 20.35
N GLU A 489 18.91 33.56 21.62
CA GLU A 489 17.73 34.36 22.00
C GLU A 489 17.83 35.83 21.55
N GLN A 490 19.02 36.45 21.63
CA GLN A 490 19.27 37.80 21.06
C GLN A 490 19.00 37.82 19.55
N SER A 491 19.41 36.78 18.83
CA SER A 491 19.15 36.62 17.40
C SER A 491 17.66 36.41 17.11
N ILE A 492 16.95 35.58 17.88
CA ILE A 492 15.49 35.38 17.75
C ILE A 492 14.75 36.71 17.97
N ALA A 493 15.10 37.47 19.01
CA ALA A 493 14.50 38.77 19.29
C ALA A 493 14.75 39.80 18.18
N THR A 494 15.95 39.79 17.59
CA THR A 494 16.34 40.66 16.48
C THR A 494 15.59 40.32 15.19
N ASN A 495 15.51 39.02 14.86
CA ASN A 495 14.79 38.50 13.67
C ASN A 495 13.27 38.41 13.88
N LYS A 496 12.78 38.65 15.10
CA LYS A 496 11.36 38.54 15.52
C LYS A 496 10.75 37.15 15.24
N GLY A 497 11.56 36.10 15.29
CA GLY A 497 11.12 34.73 15.00
C GLY A 497 12.26 33.72 14.93
N THR A 498 11.90 32.43 14.88
CA THR A 498 12.82 31.29 14.91
C THR A 498 13.24 30.77 13.53
N GLY A 499 12.76 31.36 12.44
CA GLY A 499 13.01 30.88 11.07
C GLY A 499 14.50 30.80 10.68
N LYS A 500 15.32 31.78 11.08
CA LYS A 500 16.78 31.72 10.88
C LYS A 500 17.37 30.53 11.64
N LEU A 501 17.04 30.40 12.94
CA LEU A 501 17.51 29.31 13.80
C LEU A 501 17.13 27.94 13.24
N ALA A 502 15.93 27.76 12.67
CA ALA A 502 15.55 26.50 12.04
C ALA A 502 16.45 26.14 10.86
N ASN A 503 16.79 27.12 10.00
CA ASN A 503 17.74 26.91 8.91
C ASN A 503 19.15 26.58 9.43
N ASP A 504 19.65 27.29 10.46
CA ASP A 504 20.97 27.04 11.03
C ASP A 504 21.05 25.67 11.74
N ILE A 505 19.97 25.21 12.38
CA ILE A 505 19.87 23.87 12.99
C ILE A 505 19.89 22.76 11.94
N ASN A 506 19.13 22.92 10.86
CA ASN A 506 19.12 21.96 9.76
C ASN A 506 20.47 21.94 9.04
N GLY A 507 21.08 23.10 8.82
CA GLY A 507 22.43 23.24 8.27
C GLY A 507 23.50 22.62 9.17
N PHE A 508 23.37 22.74 10.50
CA PHE A 508 24.24 22.04 11.45
C PHE A 508 24.05 20.52 11.38
N ALA A 509 22.81 20.02 11.45
CA ALA A 509 22.52 18.59 11.42
C ALA A 509 23.07 17.91 10.15
N ALA A 510 22.98 18.58 9.00
CA ALA A 510 23.56 18.12 7.74
C ALA A 510 25.10 18.03 7.73
N THR A 511 25.80 18.64 8.70
CA THR A 511 27.27 18.51 8.87
C THR A 511 27.69 17.40 9.84
N VAL A 512 26.74 16.77 10.54
CA VAL A 512 26.99 15.72 11.53
C VAL A 512 26.50 14.38 10.98
N PRO A 513 27.36 13.36 10.79
CA PRO A 513 26.95 12.08 10.24
C PRO A 513 25.82 11.43 11.04
N GLU A 514 25.94 11.39 12.37
CA GLU A 514 24.95 10.78 13.28
C GLU A 514 23.61 11.56 13.39
N LEU A 515 23.44 12.66 12.64
CA LEU A 515 22.21 13.46 12.58
C LEU A 515 21.69 13.61 11.14
N SER A 516 22.23 12.85 10.18
CA SER A 516 21.92 12.97 8.75
C SER A 516 21.86 11.61 8.05
N ALA A 517 21.28 11.58 6.84
CA ALA A 517 21.18 10.40 5.99
C ALA A 517 22.55 9.76 5.63
N SER A 518 23.67 10.45 5.86
CA SER A 518 25.00 9.85 5.71
C SER A 518 25.29 8.73 6.72
N SER A 519 24.53 8.66 7.83
CA SER A 519 24.54 7.51 8.76
C SER A 519 23.74 6.29 8.28
N GLU A 520 22.94 6.42 7.21
CA GLU A 520 22.17 5.33 6.61
C GLU A 520 23.00 4.49 5.61
N LEU A 521 24.24 4.92 5.33
CA LEU A 521 25.26 4.19 4.55
C LEU A 521 24.83 3.80 3.11
N SER A 522 24.02 4.64 2.46
CA SER A 522 23.58 4.49 1.05
C SER A 522 24.68 4.00 0.11
N VAL A 523 24.31 3.10 -0.80
CA VAL A 523 25.14 2.56 -1.89
C VAL A 523 25.77 3.68 -2.74
N GLN A 524 25.09 4.83 -2.87
CA GLN A 524 25.61 6.01 -3.59
C GLN A 524 26.81 6.67 -2.92
N SER A 525 27.05 6.39 -1.64
CA SER A 525 28.20 6.85 -0.85
C SER A 525 29.43 5.92 -0.94
N ILE A 526 29.28 4.73 -1.52
CA ILE A 526 30.37 3.74 -1.62
C ILE A 526 31.46 4.25 -2.58
N PRO A 527 32.76 4.14 -2.22
CA PRO A 527 33.85 4.52 -3.10
C PRO A 527 33.79 3.84 -4.47
N ASN A 528 33.80 4.64 -5.54
CA ASN A 528 33.65 4.23 -6.95
C ASN A 528 32.25 3.72 -7.35
N TYR A 529 31.20 4.02 -6.57
CA TYR A 529 29.82 3.85 -7.03
C TYR A 529 29.60 4.51 -8.40
N LYS A 530 28.79 3.87 -9.24
CA LYS A 530 28.32 4.42 -10.52
C LYS A 530 26.79 4.31 -10.56
N PRO A 531 26.08 5.37 -10.98
CA PRO A 531 24.64 5.30 -11.21
C PRO A 531 24.30 4.31 -12.32
N ASN A 532 23.16 3.63 -12.17
CA ASN A 532 22.53 2.75 -13.14
C ASN A 532 21.49 3.52 -13.98
N GLU A 533 21.13 3.02 -15.16
CA GLU A 533 20.04 3.61 -15.95
C GLU A 533 18.64 3.42 -15.34
N SER A 534 18.43 2.43 -14.46
CA SER A 534 17.16 2.33 -13.73
C SER A 534 16.92 3.58 -12.86
N GLY A 535 17.98 4.22 -12.37
CA GLY A 535 17.91 5.34 -11.44
C GLY A 535 17.44 4.94 -10.03
N THR A 536 17.23 3.64 -9.81
CA THR A 536 16.77 3.07 -8.54
C THR A 536 17.97 2.62 -7.69
N VAL A 537 17.80 2.70 -6.37
CA VAL A 537 18.80 2.28 -5.38
C VAL A 537 18.24 1.14 -4.55
N ASP A 538 17.94 0.03 -5.21
CA ASP A 538 17.28 -1.16 -4.65
C ASP A 538 18.02 -1.74 -3.42
N ASN A 539 19.30 -1.38 -3.22
CA ASN A 539 20.13 -1.76 -2.09
C ASN A 539 20.03 -0.82 -0.87
N ASP A 540 19.43 0.37 -0.99
CA ASP A 540 19.31 1.37 0.08
C ASP A 540 18.10 1.09 1.00
N GLN A 541 18.07 -0.13 1.54
CA GLN A 541 16.91 -0.70 2.23
C GLN A 541 16.91 -0.40 3.74
N VAL A 542 16.03 0.50 4.19
CA VAL A 542 15.82 0.79 5.62
C VAL A 542 14.63 -0.02 6.16
N ILE A 543 14.91 -1.22 6.70
CA ILE A 543 13.89 -2.09 7.29
C ILE A 543 13.60 -1.68 8.75
N PHE A 544 12.42 -1.09 8.99
CA PHE A 544 12.00 -0.65 10.32
C PHE A 544 11.58 -1.81 11.24
N VAL A 545 12.54 -2.36 12.00
CA VAL A 545 12.30 -3.42 12.99
C VAL A 545 11.91 -2.83 14.36
N ASN A 546 10.62 -2.55 14.57
CA ASN A 546 10.06 -2.16 15.88
C ASN A 546 8.58 -2.61 16.03
N ASP A 547 7.96 -2.31 17.18
CA ASP A 547 6.67 -2.83 17.72
C ASP A 547 5.42 -2.77 16.78
N ALA A 548 5.51 -2.16 15.59
CA ALA A 548 4.60 -2.38 14.46
C ALA A 548 4.76 -3.80 13.85
N ASP A 549 4.73 -4.81 14.72
CA ASP A 549 4.88 -6.24 14.45
C ASP A 549 3.64 -6.75 13.69
N SER A 550 3.81 -6.82 12.37
CA SER A 550 2.99 -7.61 11.45
C SER A 550 3.45 -9.07 11.56
N LYS A 551 2.49 -10.00 11.60
CA LYS A 551 2.77 -11.44 11.43
C LYS A 551 2.92 -11.85 9.96
N TYR A 552 2.75 -10.88 9.07
CA TYR A 552 2.95 -10.96 7.64
C TYR A 552 4.32 -10.34 7.34
N ARG A 553 4.48 -9.49 6.32
CA ARG A 553 5.79 -9.16 5.71
C ARG A 553 6.55 -10.44 5.33
N LEU A 554 5.83 -11.35 4.67
CA LEU A 554 6.41 -12.52 4.03
C LEU A 554 7.14 -12.03 2.77
N MET A 555 8.39 -11.60 2.92
CA MET A 555 9.17 -11.01 1.84
C MET A 555 9.50 -12.02 0.74
N ASN A 556 9.61 -11.53 -0.49
CA ASN A 556 9.94 -12.24 -1.73
C ASN A 556 8.92 -13.35 -2.07
N ARG A 557 7.62 -13.05 -1.97
CA ARG A 557 6.51 -13.94 -2.37
C ARG A 557 6.00 -13.69 -3.78
N THR A 558 6.94 -13.27 -4.62
CA THR A 558 6.77 -12.79 -5.99
C THR A 558 6.09 -13.80 -6.91
N ILE A 559 5.73 -13.39 -8.13
CA ILE A 559 5.03 -14.23 -9.12
C ILE A 559 5.69 -15.61 -9.36
N ASN A 560 7.00 -15.72 -9.09
CA ASN A 560 7.79 -16.95 -9.17
C ASN A 560 7.82 -17.76 -7.86
N ASN A 561 7.64 -17.11 -6.70
CA ASN A 561 7.86 -17.68 -5.36
C ASN A 561 6.69 -17.52 -4.38
N GLN A 562 5.44 -17.48 -4.86
CA GLN A 562 4.21 -17.36 -4.02
C GLN A 562 4.22 -18.23 -2.74
N THR A 563 4.72 -19.46 -2.82
CA THR A 563 4.75 -20.41 -1.69
C THR A 563 5.96 -20.25 -0.75
N GLY A 564 6.96 -19.44 -1.12
CA GLY A 564 8.23 -19.28 -0.39
C GLY A 564 9.20 -20.46 -0.49
N ASN A 565 9.04 -21.33 -1.51
CA ASN A 565 9.84 -22.55 -1.70
C ASN A 565 10.47 -22.68 -3.10
N ASP A 566 10.26 -21.71 -4.01
CA ASP A 566 10.79 -21.73 -5.37
C ASP A 566 11.69 -20.52 -5.60
N ASN A 567 12.98 -20.72 -5.39
CA ASN A 567 14.02 -19.70 -5.61
C ASN A 567 14.72 -19.91 -6.97
N SER A 568 14.04 -20.49 -7.97
CA SER A 568 14.63 -20.73 -9.30
C SER A 568 14.78 -19.47 -10.16
N ASP A 569 14.00 -18.43 -9.87
CA ASP A 569 14.09 -17.10 -10.47
C ASP A 569 14.05 -16.07 -9.31
N ASN A 570 15.11 -15.26 -9.12
CA ASN A 570 15.31 -14.45 -7.92
C ASN A 570 14.88 -12.99 -8.14
N SER A 571 13.61 -12.72 -7.85
CA SER A 571 13.02 -11.37 -7.90
C SER A 571 12.93 -10.75 -6.49
N PRO A 572 13.35 -9.48 -6.27
CA PRO A 572 13.31 -8.83 -4.96
C PRO A 572 11.94 -8.19 -4.67
N GLU A 573 11.45 -8.26 -3.43
CA GLU A 573 10.25 -7.50 -3.02
C GLU A 573 10.53 -5.97 -3.08
N LEU A 574 11.52 -5.51 -2.30
CA LEU A 574 11.80 -4.09 -2.08
C LEU A 574 12.31 -3.40 -3.36
N LEU A 575 11.45 -2.59 -4.00
CA LEU A 575 11.76 -1.87 -5.24
C LEU A 575 11.92 -0.35 -5.06
N VAL A 576 10.85 0.38 -4.73
CA VAL A 576 10.88 1.85 -4.61
C VAL A 576 9.92 2.40 -3.54
N GLY A 577 10.34 3.47 -2.86
CA GLY A 577 9.47 4.25 -1.96
C GLY A 577 9.20 3.56 -0.63
N ASN A 578 7.91 3.50 -0.23
CA ASN A 578 7.48 2.73 0.93
C ASN A 578 6.83 1.44 0.42
N ASP A 579 7.52 0.33 0.63
CA ASP A 579 7.09 -0.98 0.16
C ASP A 579 5.85 -1.49 0.90
N ILE A 580 4.95 -2.17 0.19
CA ILE A 580 3.60 -2.50 0.67
C ILE A 580 3.55 -3.99 1.05
N ASP A 581 3.12 -4.28 2.29
CA ASP A 581 2.96 -5.64 2.84
C ASP A 581 1.79 -6.40 2.17
N ASN A 582 1.94 -6.75 0.90
CA ASN A 582 0.95 -7.47 0.09
C ASN A 582 0.69 -8.91 0.59
N SER A 583 1.55 -9.43 1.47
CA SER A 583 1.34 -10.70 2.19
C SER A 583 0.33 -10.62 3.34
N ASN A 584 -0.19 -9.42 3.64
CA ASN A 584 -1.13 -9.16 4.72
C ASN A 584 -2.58 -9.18 4.22
N PRO A 585 -3.45 -10.07 4.71
CA PRO A 585 -4.86 -10.17 4.31
C PRO A 585 -5.68 -8.87 4.44
N VAL A 586 -5.25 -7.91 5.27
CA VAL A 586 -5.89 -6.58 5.37
C VAL A 586 -5.49 -5.66 4.20
N VAL A 587 -4.25 -5.76 3.72
CA VAL A 587 -3.74 -5.02 2.56
C VAL A 587 -4.28 -5.64 1.27
N GLN A 588 -4.28 -6.98 1.18
CA GLN A 588 -4.94 -7.74 0.12
C GLN A 588 -6.42 -7.33 -0.07
N ALA A 589 -7.17 -7.18 1.03
CA ALA A 589 -8.55 -6.70 0.97
C ALA A 589 -8.70 -5.23 0.52
N GLU A 590 -7.67 -4.38 0.72
CA GLU A 590 -7.65 -3.01 0.19
C GLU A 590 -7.28 -2.99 -1.30
N ASN A 591 -6.35 -3.84 -1.76
CA ASN A 591 -6.05 -4.01 -3.18
C ASN A 591 -7.33 -4.41 -3.95
N LEU A 592 -8.06 -5.42 -3.45
CA LEU A 592 -9.35 -5.84 -4.00
C LEU A 592 -10.41 -4.73 -3.99
N ASN A 593 -10.43 -3.88 -2.96
CA ASN A 593 -11.31 -2.70 -2.88
C ASN A 593 -10.93 -1.64 -3.93
N TRP A 594 -9.63 -1.40 -4.13
CA TRP A 594 -9.12 -0.44 -5.11
C TRP A 594 -9.34 -0.92 -6.55
N GLU A 595 -9.11 -2.20 -6.84
CA GLU A 595 -9.44 -2.83 -8.11
C GLU A 595 -10.94 -2.69 -8.42
N TYR A 596 -11.82 -3.09 -7.49
CA TYR A 596 -13.27 -2.95 -7.65
C TYR A 596 -13.69 -1.48 -7.84
N PHE A 597 -13.04 -0.54 -7.16
CA PHE A 597 -13.26 0.89 -7.34
C PHE A 597 -12.91 1.36 -8.76
N LEU A 598 -11.79 0.90 -9.33
CA LEU A 598 -11.37 1.24 -10.69
C LEU A 598 -12.33 0.63 -11.74
N LEU A 599 -12.72 -0.64 -11.59
CA LEU A 599 -13.71 -1.32 -12.42
C LEU A 599 -15.13 -0.72 -12.34
N ASN A 600 -15.37 0.18 -11.39
CA ASN A 600 -16.62 0.93 -11.22
C ASN A 600 -16.39 2.45 -11.17
N TYR A 601 -15.26 2.97 -11.65
CA TYR A 601 -14.81 4.33 -11.35
C TYR A 601 -15.83 5.42 -11.72
N GLY A 602 -16.24 5.51 -12.99
CA GLY A 602 -17.19 6.52 -13.45
C GLY A 602 -18.57 6.40 -12.81
N LYS A 603 -18.99 5.16 -12.51
CA LYS A 603 -20.22 4.83 -11.78
C LYS A 603 -20.17 5.26 -10.31
N LEU A 604 -19.07 5.04 -9.59
CA LEU A 604 -18.91 5.40 -8.17
C LEU A 604 -18.64 6.89 -7.97
N MET A 605 -17.88 7.51 -8.88
CA MET A 605 -17.60 8.95 -8.86
C MET A 605 -18.76 9.81 -9.41
N GLY A 606 -19.79 9.19 -9.99
CA GLY A 606 -20.97 9.89 -10.52
C GLY A 606 -20.69 10.71 -11.79
N TYR A 607 -19.71 10.29 -12.60
CA TYR A 607 -19.31 10.97 -13.84
C TYR A 607 -20.07 10.44 -15.06
N ASN A 608 -19.65 9.30 -15.60
CA ASN A 608 -20.31 8.57 -16.67
C ASN A 608 -20.44 7.11 -16.23
N GLN A 609 -21.59 6.47 -16.47
CA GLN A 609 -21.78 5.06 -16.12
C GLN A 609 -20.89 4.13 -16.94
N ASP A 610 -20.55 4.54 -18.17
CA ASP A 610 -19.59 3.83 -19.05
C ASP A 610 -18.13 4.28 -18.81
N GLY A 611 -17.87 5.16 -17.84
CA GLY A 611 -16.55 5.76 -17.57
C GLY A 611 -15.69 4.94 -16.60
N ASN A 612 -15.66 3.61 -16.74
CA ASN A 612 -14.92 2.70 -15.87
C ASN A 612 -13.65 2.18 -16.56
N PHE A 613 -12.81 1.44 -15.83
CA PHE A 613 -11.74 0.64 -16.42
C PHE A 613 -12.24 -0.79 -16.74
N ASP A 614 -11.79 -1.36 -17.86
CA ASP A 614 -12.18 -2.71 -18.29
C ASP A 614 -11.21 -3.82 -17.85
N GLY A 615 -9.99 -3.47 -17.44
CA GLY A 615 -8.91 -4.40 -17.08
C GLY A 615 -7.62 -3.67 -16.68
N PHE A 616 -6.55 -4.41 -16.37
CA PHE A 616 -5.37 -3.88 -15.66
C PHE A 616 -4.01 -4.23 -16.29
N ARG A 617 -3.03 -3.32 -16.17
CA ARG A 617 -1.60 -3.66 -16.14
C ARG A 617 -1.21 -3.82 -14.67
N VAL A 618 -0.74 -5.00 -14.27
CA VAL A 618 -0.11 -5.19 -12.96
C VAL A 618 1.34 -4.74 -13.04
N ASP A 619 1.60 -3.57 -12.46
CA ASP A 619 2.93 -2.97 -12.30
C ASP A 619 3.84 -3.83 -11.42
N ALA A 620 5.15 -3.84 -11.70
CA ALA A 620 6.16 -4.49 -10.86
C ALA A 620 5.79 -5.92 -10.41
N ALA A 621 5.32 -6.76 -11.35
CA ALA A 621 4.70 -8.06 -11.05
C ALA A 621 5.66 -9.06 -10.37
N ASP A 622 6.96 -8.87 -10.62
CA ASP A 622 8.04 -9.65 -10.03
C ASP A 622 8.40 -9.17 -8.60
N ASN A 623 7.76 -8.14 -8.07
CA ASN A 623 8.15 -7.46 -6.82
C ASN A 623 7.10 -7.51 -5.70
N ILE A 624 5.91 -8.07 -5.95
CA ILE A 624 4.78 -8.10 -4.99
C ILE A 624 4.34 -9.53 -4.67
N ASP A 625 3.79 -9.77 -3.47
CA ASP A 625 3.15 -11.04 -3.12
C ASP A 625 2.12 -11.48 -4.19
N ALA A 626 2.35 -12.67 -4.74
CA ALA A 626 1.63 -13.18 -5.89
C ALA A 626 0.18 -13.60 -5.61
N ASP A 627 -0.27 -13.62 -4.35
CA ASP A 627 -1.68 -13.75 -3.99
C ASP A 627 -2.54 -12.66 -4.64
N VAL A 628 -1.98 -11.47 -4.95
CA VAL A 628 -2.68 -10.38 -5.65
C VAL A 628 -3.19 -10.83 -7.04
N PHE A 629 -2.42 -11.63 -7.78
CA PHE A 629 -2.83 -12.12 -9.11
C PHE A 629 -4.02 -13.09 -9.03
N ASP A 630 -4.12 -13.86 -7.95
CA ASP A 630 -5.23 -14.78 -7.70
C ASP A 630 -6.49 -14.01 -7.31
N GLN A 631 -6.35 -12.96 -6.50
CA GLN A 631 -7.46 -12.13 -6.03
C GLN A 631 -8.03 -11.25 -7.15
N MET A 632 -7.18 -10.58 -7.94
CA MET A 632 -7.61 -9.84 -9.13
C MET A 632 -8.21 -10.79 -10.18
N GLY A 633 -7.59 -11.96 -10.39
CA GLY A 633 -8.11 -13.00 -11.29
C GLY A 633 -9.49 -13.52 -10.88
N GLN A 634 -9.72 -13.70 -9.57
CA GLN A 634 -11.03 -14.05 -9.03
C GLN A 634 -12.02 -12.88 -9.18
N LEU A 635 -11.66 -11.66 -8.80
CA LEU A 635 -12.54 -10.48 -8.89
C LEU A 635 -13.09 -10.30 -10.30
N MET A 636 -12.20 -10.32 -11.29
CA MET A 636 -12.54 -10.17 -12.70
C MET A 636 -13.44 -11.32 -13.20
N ASN A 637 -13.21 -12.54 -12.73
CA ASN A 637 -14.09 -13.67 -13.04
C ASN A 637 -15.46 -13.58 -12.36
N ASP A 638 -15.52 -13.15 -11.10
CA ASP A 638 -16.76 -13.11 -10.33
C ASP A 638 -17.64 -11.92 -10.77
N MET A 639 -17.03 -10.84 -11.26
CA MET A 639 -17.71 -9.70 -11.90
C MET A 639 -18.14 -9.97 -13.35
N TYR A 640 -17.27 -10.56 -14.17
CA TYR A 640 -17.44 -10.62 -15.64
C TYR A 640 -17.57 -12.03 -16.22
N HIS A 641 -17.47 -13.09 -15.42
CA HIS A 641 -17.65 -14.50 -15.83
C HIS A 641 -16.73 -14.92 -16.98
N MET A 642 -15.44 -14.61 -16.85
CA MET A 642 -14.43 -14.82 -17.89
C MET A 642 -14.04 -16.30 -18.08
N LYS A 643 -14.04 -17.10 -17.01
CA LYS A 643 -13.53 -18.48 -17.06
C LYS A 643 -14.42 -19.37 -17.94
N GLY A 644 -13.84 -19.94 -18.99
CA GLY A 644 -14.57 -20.73 -19.99
C GLY A 644 -15.44 -19.87 -20.92
N ASN A 645 -15.15 -18.57 -21.04
CA ASN A 645 -15.85 -17.66 -21.94
C ASN A 645 -14.86 -16.69 -22.63
N PRO A 646 -14.34 -17.07 -23.82
CA PRO A 646 -13.39 -16.25 -24.58
C PRO A 646 -13.89 -14.82 -24.88
N GLN A 647 -15.20 -14.63 -25.06
CA GLN A 647 -15.75 -13.29 -25.31
C GLN A 647 -15.63 -12.39 -24.08
N ASN A 648 -15.97 -12.91 -22.89
CA ASN A 648 -15.88 -12.12 -21.67
C ASN A 648 -14.42 -11.92 -21.25
N ALA A 649 -13.55 -12.92 -21.39
CA ALA A 649 -12.12 -12.77 -21.15
C ALA A 649 -11.49 -11.70 -22.06
N ASN A 650 -11.80 -11.71 -23.35
CA ASN A 650 -11.22 -10.77 -24.32
C ASN A 650 -11.82 -9.36 -24.24
N ASN A 651 -12.96 -9.17 -23.57
CA ASN A 651 -13.47 -7.83 -23.22
C ASN A 651 -12.69 -7.19 -22.07
N HIS A 652 -12.04 -8.00 -21.22
CA HIS A 652 -11.50 -7.59 -19.92
C HIS A 652 -9.99 -7.88 -19.79
N LEU A 653 -9.25 -7.61 -20.87
CA LEU A 653 -7.83 -7.90 -21.00
C LEU A 653 -7.02 -7.30 -19.85
N SER A 654 -6.35 -8.17 -19.09
CA SER A 654 -5.41 -7.81 -18.04
C SER A 654 -4.08 -8.51 -18.25
N TYR A 655 -2.99 -7.86 -17.90
CA TYR A 655 -1.62 -8.32 -18.18
C TYR A 655 -0.66 -7.91 -17.07
N ASN A 656 0.43 -8.66 -16.89
CA ASN A 656 1.47 -8.34 -15.91
C ASN A 656 2.67 -7.67 -16.57
N GLU A 657 3.46 -6.97 -15.76
CA GLU A 657 4.83 -6.59 -16.08
C GLU A 657 5.82 -7.41 -15.24
N GLY A 658 5.97 -8.68 -15.61
CA GLY A 658 7.04 -9.55 -15.12
C GLY A 658 8.10 -9.75 -16.20
N TYR A 659 9.35 -9.37 -15.93
CA TYR A 659 10.47 -9.63 -16.83
C TYR A 659 11.00 -11.07 -16.69
N HIS A 660 10.73 -11.73 -15.55
CA HIS A 660 11.27 -13.05 -15.20
C HIS A 660 10.46 -14.21 -15.80
N SER A 661 11.19 -15.18 -16.37
CA SER A 661 10.63 -16.27 -17.19
C SER A 661 9.77 -17.28 -16.42
N GLY A 662 9.94 -17.37 -15.09
CA GLY A 662 9.12 -18.24 -14.24
C GLY A 662 7.62 -17.91 -14.27
N ALA A 663 7.24 -16.65 -14.54
CA ALA A 663 5.85 -16.18 -14.44
C ALA A 663 4.90 -16.95 -15.37
N ALA A 664 5.34 -17.27 -16.59
CA ALA A 664 4.60 -18.12 -17.53
C ALA A 664 4.25 -19.50 -16.93
N ARG A 665 5.15 -20.08 -16.11
CA ARG A 665 4.93 -21.37 -15.45
C ARG A 665 3.91 -21.28 -14.32
N MET A 666 3.76 -20.11 -13.68
CA MET A 666 2.78 -19.87 -12.63
C MET A 666 1.40 -19.61 -13.22
N LEU A 667 1.29 -18.69 -14.19
CA LEU A 667 0.03 -18.30 -14.82
C LEU A 667 -0.64 -19.46 -15.57
N ASN A 668 0.14 -20.27 -16.31
CA ASN A 668 -0.40 -21.45 -17.01
C ASN A 668 -1.04 -22.46 -16.06
N LYS A 669 -0.48 -22.68 -14.86
CA LYS A 669 -1.08 -23.59 -13.84
C LYS A 669 -2.43 -23.09 -13.33
N LYS A 670 -2.75 -21.81 -13.54
CA LYS A 670 -3.97 -21.14 -13.06
C LYS A 670 -4.96 -20.82 -14.18
N GLY A 671 -4.66 -21.18 -15.42
CA GLY A 671 -5.49 -20.90 -16.60
C GLY A 671 -5.35 -19.47 -17.12
N ASN A 672 -4.20 -18.81 -16.88
CA ASN A 672 -3.83 -17.49 -17.40
C ASN A 672 -4.90 -16.38 -17.16
N PRO A 673 -5.25 -16.07 -15.90
CA PRO A 673 -6.17 -14.97 -15.57
C PRO A 673 -5.60 -13.58 -15.92
N GLN A 674 -4.30 -13.48 -16.23
CA GLN A 674 -3.65 -12.34 -16.86
C GLN A 674 -2.67 -12.84 -17.94
N LEU A 675 -2.44 -12.04 -18.98
CA LEU A 675 -1.44 -12.33 -20.01
C LEU A 675 -0.02 -12.23 -19.46
N TYR A 676 0.82 -13.22 -19.79
CA TYR A 676 2.26 -13.21 -19.53
C TYR A 676 2.98 -12.16 -20.37
N MET A 677 3.97 -11.46 -19.82
CA MET A 677 4.84 -10.57 -20.58
C MET A 677 5.94 -11.38 -21.28
N ASP A 678 5.94 -11.43 -22.61
CA ASP A 678 7.03 -12.07 -23.36
C ASP A 678 8.26 -11.16 -23.45
N SER A 679 9.02 -11.11 -22.34
CA SER A 679 10.33 -10.46 -22.28
C SER A 679 11.35 -11.07 -23.25
N GLY A 680 11.17 -12.34 -23.64
CA GLY A 680 12.00 -13.05 -24.62
C GLY A 680 11.89 -12.45 -26.02
N GLU A 681 10.66 -12.21 -26.50
CA GLU A 681 10.42 -11.48 -27.77
C GLU A 681 11.01 -10.07 -27.70
N PHE A 682 10.76 -9.30 -26.62
CA PHE A 682 11.30 -7.94 -26.46
C PHE A 682 12.84 -7.92 -26.58
N TYR A 683 13.56 -8.71 -25.78
CA TYR A 683 15.02 -8.75 -25.84
C TYR A 683 15.53 -9.28 -27.18
N THR A 684 14.82 -10.21 -27.83
CA THR A 684 15.23 -10.74 -29.15
C THR A 684 15.08 -9.68 -30.24
N LEU A 685 14.00 -8.90 -30.24
CA LEU A 685 13.80 -7.77 -31.15
C LEU A 685 14.90 -6.71 -30.98
N GLU A 686 15.20 -6.30 -29.73
CA GLU A 686 16.30 -5.36 -29.47
C GLU A 686 17.65 -5.94 -29.92
N ASN A 687 17.96 -7.19 -29.55
CA ASN A 687 19.28 -7.78 -29.79
C ASN A 687 19.56 -8.09 -31.26
N VAL A 688 18.59 -8.62 -32.00
CA VAL A 688 18.76 -9.05 -33.39
C VAL A 688 18.62 -7.88 -34.37
N LEU A 689 17.77 -6.89 -34.05
CA LEU A 689 17.40 -5.80 -34.97
C LEU A 689 17.72 -4.40 -34.40
N GLY A 690 17.44 -4.16 -33.11
CA GLY A 690 17.54 -2.85 -32.46
C GLY A 690 18.96 -2.33 -32.18
N ARG A 691 19.92 -3.22 -31.88
CA ARG A 691 21.32 -2.83 -31.57
C ARG A 691 22.04 -2.15 -32.73
N ALA A 692 22.97 -1.26 -32.39
CA ALA A 692 23.86 -0.58 -33.34
C ALA A 692 24.95 -1.48 -33.93
N ASN A 693 25.55 -2.32 -33.07
CA ASN A 693 26.63 -3.25 -33.40
C ASN A 693 26.40 -4.54 -32.62
N ASN A 694 27.08 -5.64 -33.00
CA ASN A 694 26.99 -6.94 -32.33
C ASN A 694 25.53 -7.40 -32.17
N ARG A 695 24.82 -7.47 -33.29
CA ARG A 695 23.46 -8.04 -33.36
C ARG A 695 23.53 -9.56 -33.20
N ASP A 696 22.55 -10.12 -32.51
CA ASP A 696 22.40 -11.57 -32.35
C ASP A 696 21.89 -12.20 -33.67
N ASN A 697 21.82 -13.53 -33.79
CA ASN A 697 21.57 -14.17 -35.10
C ASN A 697 20.13 -13.94 -35.55
N ILE A 698 19.90 -13.76 -36.86
CA ILE A 698 18.54 -13.51 -37.36
C ILE A 698 17.58 -14.70 -37.21
N SER A 699 18.11 -15.90 -36.98
CA SER A 699 17.35 -17.09 -36.60
C SER A 699 16.63 -16.95 -35.25
N ASP A 700 17.12 -16.10 -34.37
CA ASP A 700 16.78 -16.16 -32.95
C ASP A 700 15.35 -15.59 -32.73
N LEU A 701 14.90 -14.73 -33.66
CA LEU A 701 13.51 -14.29 -33.86
C LEU A 701 12.49 -15.43 -34.07
N VAL A 702 12.95 -16.63 -34.46
CA VAL A 702 12.07 -17.79 -34.71
C VAL A 702 11.69 -18.49 -33.39
N THR A 703 12.59 -18.49 -32.39
CA THR A 703 12.54 -19.45 -31.28
C THR A 703 12.69 -18.87 -29.88
N ASN A 704 13.09 -17.61 -29.72
CA ASN A 704 13.42 -17.05 -28.40
C ASN A 704 12.24 -16.33 -27.70
N SER A 705 11.13 -16.13 -28.41
CA SER A 705 9.82 -15.83 -27.82
C SER A 705 9.28 -17.03 -27.05
N ILE A 706 8.33 -16.80 -26.14
CA ILE A 706 7.57 -17.89 -25.49
C ILE A 706 6.77 -18.75 -26.49
N VAL A 707 6.57 -18.25 -27.73
CA VAL A 707 5.97 -18.98 -28.85
C VAL A 707 7.02 -19.24 -29.93
N ASN A 708 7.26 -20.52 -30.24
CA ASN A 708 8.13 -20.91 -31.35
C ASN A 708 7.38 -20.78 -32.69
N ARG A 709 7.84 -19.87 -33.54
CA ARG A 709 7.18 -19.51 -34.81
C ARG A 709 7.84 -20.17 -36.03
N GLN A 710 8.65 -21.23 -35.85
CA GLN A 710 9.23 -22.01 -36.94
C GLN A 710 8.16 -22.67 -37.81
N ASN A 711 7.08 -23.14 -37.21
CA ASN A 711 5.89 -23.71 -37.86
C ASN A 711 4.76 -23.72 -36.81
N ASP A 712 4.18 -22.56 -36.54
CA ASP A 712 3.05 -22.38 -35.62
C ASP A 712 1.73 -22.60 -36.38
N VAL A 713 1.14 -23.78 -36.16
CA VAL A 713 0.00 -24.32 -36.91
C VAL A 713 -1.12 -24.84 -36.01
N THR A 714 -1.02 -24.55 -34.71
CA THR A 714 -1.88 -25.03 -33.63
C THR A 714 -2.75 -23.91 -33.09
N GLU A 715 -3.95 -24.22 -32.60
CA GLU A 715 -4.78 -23.28 -31.85
C GLU A 715 -4.85 -23.75 -30.38
N ASN A 716 -5.06 -22.83 -29.43
CA ASN A 716 -5.23 -23.11 -27.98
C ASN A 716 -4.04 -23.77 -27.23
N GLU A 717 -2.90 -24.03 -27.88
CA GLU A 717 -1.70 -24.66 -27.27
C GLU A 717 -0.67 -23.66 -26.70
N ALA A 718 -0.56 -22.45 -27.27
CA ALA A 718 0.47 -21.47 -26.88
C ALA A 718 0.14 -20.75 -25.57
N THR A 719 1.17 -20.33 -24.82
CA THR A 719 0.99 -19.51 -23.60
C THR A 719 0.43 -18.12 -23.96
N PRO A 720 -0.76 -17.72 -23.47
CA PRO A 720 -1.33 -16.40 -23.70
C PRO A 720 -0.41 -15.29 -23.17
N ASN A 721 0.06 -14.44 -24.07
CA ASN A 721 1.09 -13.45 -23.80
C ASN A 721 0.81 -12.10 -24.47
N TRP A 722 1.50 -11.07 -24.01
CA TRP A 722 1.67 -9.80 -24.69
C TRP A 722 3.15 -9.54 -24.97
N SER A 723 3.44 -8.81 -26.06
CA SER A 723 4.80 -8.55 -26.53
C SER A 723 4.95 -7.13 -27.07
N PHE A 724 6.15 -6.57 -27.06
CA PHE A 724 6.41 -5.16 -27.41
C PHE A 724 7.82 -4.94 -28.00
N VAL A 725 8.00 -3.85 -28.76
CA VAL A 725 9.32 -3.42 -29.30
C VAL A 725 10.11 -2.59 -28.31
N THR A 726 9.41 -1.73 -27.56
CA THR A 726 9.92 -0.93 -26.44
C THR A 726 8.74 -0.52 -25.55
N ASN A 727 8.99 0.04 -24.37
CA ASN A 727 7.96 0.59 -23.48
C ASN A 727 8.45 1.86 -22.76
N HIS A 728 7.65 2.42 -21.85
CA HIS A 728 8.00 3.66 -21.17
C HIS A 728 9.26 3.58 -20.31
N ASP A 729 9.48 2.46 -19.60
CA ASP A 729 10.65 2.29 -18.74
C ASP A 729 11.91 2.08 -19.55
N GLN A 730 11.84 1.31 -20.63
CA GLN A 730 12.99 1.12 -21.51
C GLN A 730 13.39 2.42 -22.22
N ARG A 731 12.42 3.26 -22.61
CA ARG A 731 12.73 4.62 -23.09
C ARG A 731 13.31 5.50 -21.98
N LYS A 732 12.72 5.52 -20.78
CA LYS A 732 13.23 6.30 -19.65
C LYS A 732 14.63 5.85 -19.21
N ASN A 733 14.94 4.55 -19.28
CA ASN A 733 16.28 3.99 -19.03
C ASN A 733 17.28 4.49 -20.09
N LEU A 734 16.90 4.53 -21.37
CA LEU A 734 17.72 5.11 -22.44
C LEU A 734 18.05 6.58 -22.16
N ILE A 735 17.06 7.39 -21.77
CA ILE A 735 17.26 8.81 -21.43
C ILE A 735 18.13 8.98 -20.18
N ASN A 736 17.92 8.18 -19.12
CA ASN A 736 18.80 8.14 -17.94
C ASN A 736 20.26 7.79 -18.32
N ARG A 737 20.46 6.82 -19.21
CA ARG A 737 21.79 6.42 -19.72
C ARG A 737 22.50 7.59 -20.41
N LEU A 738 21.78 8.44 -21.17
CA LEU A 738 22.31 9.67 -21.75
C LEU A 738 22.68 10.71 -20.68
N ILE A 739 21.81 10.96 -19.69
CA ILE A 739 22.11 11.88 -18.59
C ILE A 739 23.40 11.46 -17.86
N ILE A 740 23.58 10.16 -17.60
CA ILE A 740 24.78 9.58 -16.97
C ILE A 740 26.01 9.72 -17.88
N LYS A 741 25.86 9.50 -19.20
CA LYS A 741 26.91 9.67 -20.22
C LYS A 741 27.49 11.09 -20.20
N ASP A 742 26.62 12.10 -20.13
CA ASP A 742 26.99 13.52 -20.19
C ASP A 742 27.47 14.11 -18.86
N HIS A 743 27.21 13.41 -17.74
CA HIS A 743 27.57 13.86 -16.38
C HIS A 743 28.48 12.85 -15.65
N PRO A 744 29.63 12.46 -16.24
CA PRO A 744 30.50 11.44 -15.67
C PRO A 744 31.08 11.85 -14.31
N GLY A 745 31.09 10.92 -13.36
CA GLY A 745 31.62 11.12 -12.01
C GLY A 745 30.64 11.71 -11.00
N ILE A 746 29.43 12.12 -11.41
CA ILE A 746 28.38 12.57 -10.48
C ILE A 746 27.60 11.35 -9.96
N ALA A 747 28.04 10.79 -8.82
CA ALA A 747 27.42 9.60 -8.20
C ALA A 747 25.90 9.74 -7.99
N TYR A 748 25.45 10.93 -7.57
CA TYR A 748 24.06 11.24 -7.20
C TYR A 748 23.21 11.77 -8.38
N ILE A 749 23.65 11.62 -9.65
CA ILE A 749 23.00 12.23 -10.82
C ILE A 749 21.56 11.75 -11.08
N MET A 750 21.21 10.54 -10.66
CA MET A 750 19.85 10.00 -10.69
C MET A 750 19.05 10.27 -9.40
N GLY A 751 19.67 10.90 -8.41
CA GLY A 751 19.08 11.24 -7.11
C GLY A 751 19.15 12.74 -6.84
N SER A 752 19.76 13.13 -5.71
CA SER A 752 19.79 14.52 -5.24
C SER A 752 20.53 15.52 -6.14
N ALA A 753 21.31 15.06 -7.12
CA ALA A 753 21.95 15.91 -8.13
C ALA A 753 21.24 15.90 -9.50
N TYR A 754 20.11 15.19 -9.64
CA TYR A 754 19.28 15.20 -10.84
C TYR A 754 18.68 16.60 -11.10
N LYS A 755 18.50 16.94 -12.39
CA LYS A 755 17.83 18.17 -12.80
C LYS A 755 17.05 18.01 -14.10
N ALA A 756 15.98 18.79 -14.25
CA ALA A 756 15.13 18.76 -15.43
C ALA A 756 15.84 19.19 -16.72
N GLU A 757 16.82 20.12 -16.65
CA GLU A 757 17.60 20.50 -17.83
C GLU A 757 18.41 19.34 -18.43
N TYR A 758 18.83 18.36 -17.61
CA TYR A 758 19.60 17.21 -18.08
C TYR A 758 18.74 16.25 -18.91
N ALA A 759 17.50 15.99 -18.48
CA ALA A 759 16.55 15.24 -19.30
C ALA A 759 16.19 15.96 -20.59
N ASN A 760 16.00 17.29 -20.55
CA ASN A 760 15.75 18.07 -21.76
C ASN A 760 16.91 18.00 -22.77
N GLN A 761 18.16 17.99 -22.30
CA GLN A 761 19.35 17.78 -23.13
C GLN A 761 19.41 16.36 -23.71
N ALA A 762 19.19 15.33 -22.88
CA ALA A 762 19.18 13.94 -23.30
C ALA A 762 18.07 13.63 -24.34
N TRP A 763 16.88 14.21 -24.19
CA TRP A 763 15.82 14.13 -25.21
C TRP A 763 16.20 14.81 -26.52
N GLN A 764 16.91 15.95 -26.48
CA GLN A 764 17.41 16.62 -27.68
C GLN A 764 18.49 15.80 -28.39
N GLU A 765 19.42 15.16 -27.66
CA GLU A 765 20.33 14.18 -28.25
C GLU A 765 19.57 13.01 -28.88
N PHE A 766 18.61 12.42 -28.16
CA PHE A 766 17.82 11.27 -28.63
C PHE A 766 17.07 11.58 -29.94
N TYR A 767 16.33 12.69 -30.03
CA TYR A 767 15.58 13.02 -31.25
C TYR A 767 16.47 13.53 -32.40
N ALA A 768 17.67 14.04 -32.11
CA ALA A 768 18.67 14.31 -33.14
C ALA A 768 19.31 13.00 -33.66
N ASP A 769 19.52 12.01 -32.78
CA ASP A 769 20.09 10.71 -33.10
C ASP A 769 19.10 9.76 -33.82
N GLN A 770 17.83 9.77 -33.41
CA GLN A 770 16.74 9.01 -34.03
C GLN A 770 16.64 9.28 -35.55
N LYS A 771 16.95 10.51 -35.98
CA LYS A 771 16.88 10.95 -37.38
C LYS A 771 18.11 10.60 -38.22
N LYS A 772 19.19 10.06 -37.63
CA LYS A 772 20.40 9.61 -38.34
C LYS A 772 20.20 8.22 -38.94
N THR A 773 20.95 7.93 -40.01
CA THR A 773 21.26 6.56 -40.44
C THR A 773 22.11 5.86 -39.37
N ASP A 774 23.27 6.43 -39.04
CA ASP A 774 24.21 5.87 -38.06
C ASP A 774 23.91 6.39 -36.65
N LYS A 775 22.86 5.84 -36.04
CA LYS A 775 22.43 6.11 -34.67
C LYS A 775 23.48 5.64 -33.65
N GLN A 776 23.67 6.42 -32.59
CA GLN A 776 24.55 6.09 -31.45
C GLN A 776 23.77 5.60 -30.23
N TYR A 777 22.52 6.02 -30.10
CA TYR A 777 21.70 5.86 -28.90
C TYR A 777 20.28 5.37 -29.23
N ALA A 778 19.68 5.88 -30.31
CA ALA A 778 18.35 5.49 -30.73
C ALA A 778 18.36 4.09 -31.37
N GLN A 779 17.32 3.29 -31.08
CA GLN A 779 17.14 1.92 -31.56
C GLN A 779 17.06 1.88 -33.10
N TYR A 780 17.77 0.95 -33.72
CA TYR A 780 17.72 0.68 -35.15
C TYR A 780 16.47 -0.13 -35.53
N ASN A 781 16.13 -0.18 -36.82
CA ASN A 781 15.16 -1.14 -37.37
C ASN A 781 13.78 -1.17 -36.67
N VAL A 782 13.34 -0.07 -36.04
CA VAL A 782 12.06 -0.01 -35.30
C VAL A 782 10.86 -0.41 -36.17
N PRO A 783 10.73 0.05 -37.44
CA PRO A 783 9.68 -0.44 -38.34
C PRO A 783 9.75 -1.95 -38.62
N ALA A 784 10.93 -2.56 -38.66
CA ALA A 784 11.08 -4.00 -38.92
C ALA A 784 10.73 -4.85 -37.69
N GLN A 785 11.07 -4.37 -36.50
CA GLN A 785 10.63 -4.98 -35.23
C GLN A 785 9.10 -4.94 -35.11
N TYR A 786 8.46 -3.80 -35.43
CA TYR A 786 7.00 -3.73 -35.50
C TYR A 786 6.40 -4.61 -36.61
N ALA A 787 7.08 -4.81 -37.74
CA ALA A 787 6.57 -5.70 -38.80
C ALA A 787 6.57 -7.18 -38.36
N ILE A 788 7.59 -7.62 -37.62
CA ILE A 788 7.59 -8.95 -36.97
C ILE A 788 6.46 -9.02 -35.92
N LEU A 789 6.50 -8.14 -34.92
CA LEU A 789 5.54 -8.13 -33.81
C LEU A 789 4.07 -8.07 -34.27
N LEU A 790 3.74 -7.24 -35.27
CA LEU A 790 2.37 -7.10 -35.76
C LEU A 790 1.95 -8.24 -36.70
N SER A 791 2.89 -8.96 -37.34
CA SER A 791 2.58 -10.16 -38.13
C SER A 791 2.53 -11.45 -37.30
N ASN A 792 3.08 -11.45 -36.08
CA ASN A 792 3.14 -12.63 -35.21
C ASN A 792 1.76 -13.20 -34.83
N LYS A 793 1.72 -14.54 -34.78
CA LYS A 793 0.68 -15.37 -34.19
C LYS A 793 0.94 -15.55 -32.68
N ASP A 794 -0.13 -15.84 -31.95
CA ASP A 794 -0.17 -16.11 -30.51
C ASP A 794 0.59 -15.08 -29.68
N THR A 795 0.24 -13.81 -29.87
CA THR A 795 0.63 -12.68 -29.01
C THR A 795 -0.40 -11.55 -29.13
N VAL A 796 -0.60 -10.81 -28.04
CA VAL A 796 -1.26 -9.50 -28.02
C VAL A 796 -0.18 -8.41 -28.14
N PRO A 797 0.06 -7.84 -29.34
CA PRO A 797 1.13 -6.88 -29.52
C PRO A 797 0.75 -5.51 -28.93
N GLN A 798 1.58 -5.00 -28.01
CA GLN A 798 1.50 -3.63 -27.52
C GLN A 798 2.34 -2.71 -28.43
N ILE A 799 1.85 -1.49 -28.67
CA ILE A 799 2.51 -0.47 -29.50
C ILE A 799 2.83 0.73 -28.62
N TYR A 800 4.08 1.18 -28.62
CA TYR A 800 4.51 2.25 -27.74
C TYR A 800 4.17 3.65 -28.28
N TYR A 801 3.63 4.52 -27.41
CA TYR A 801 3.31 5.91 -27.75
C TYR A 801 4.52 6.66 -28.33
N GLY A 802 5.70 6.51 -27.71
CA GLY A 802 6.92 7.20 -28.12
C GLY A 802 7.57 6.71 -29.41
N ASP A 803 7.06 5.61 -29.99
CA ASP A 803 7.42 5.20 -31.35
C ASP A 803 6.44 5.73 -32.39
N LEU A 804 5.26 6.22 -31.99
CA LEU A 804 4.28 6.91 -32.85
C LEU A 804 4.40 8.44 -32.79
N TYR A 805 4.75 9.00 -31.63
CA TYR A 805 4.70 10.44 -31.36
C TYR A 805 5.96 10.94 -30.63
N ASN A 806 6.20 12.26 -30.69
CA ASN A 806 7.19 12.93 -29.85
C ASN A 806 6.71 12.95 -28.39
N GLU A 807 7.58 12.57 -27.47
CA GLU A 807 7.32 12.39 -26.04
C GLU A 807 7.58 13.68 -25.25
N THR A 808 8.24 14.66 -25.87
CA THR A 808 8.45 16.02 -25.35
C THR A 808 7.47 17.06 -25.90
N ALA A 809 6.68 16.70 -26.92
CA ALA A 809 5.59 17.53 -27.44
C ALA A 809 4.33 17.40 -26.56
N GLN A 810 3.27 18.16 -26.85
CA GLN A 810 1.97 17.85 -26.26
C GLN A 810 1.45 16.50 -26.79
N TYR A 811 0.59 15.84 -26.01
CA TYR A 811 0.09 14.50 -26.31
C TYR A 811 -0.51 14.40 -27.72
N MET A 812 0.01 13.48 -28.53
CA MET A 812 -0.32 13.26 -29.95
C MET A 812 -0.07 14.44 -30.92
N GLN A 813 0.58 15.53 -30.48
CA GLN A 813 0.76 16.76 -31.27
C GLN A 813 1.73 16.59 -32.45
N GLU A 814 2.86 15.93 -32.22
CA GLU A 814 3.92 15.73 -33.23
C GLU A 814 4.16 14.23 -33.43
N LYS A 815 4.12 13.77 -34.68
CA LYS A 815 4.45 12.39 -35.04
C LYS A 815 5.95 12.11 -34.86
N SER A 816 6.28 10.87 -34.52
CA SER A 816 7.64 10.32 -34.71
C SER A 816 7.94 10.15 -36.20
N ILE A 817 9.20 9.85 -36.54
CA ILE A 817 9.53 9.45 -37.92
C ILE A 817 8.91 8.09 -38.30
N TYR A 818 8.65 7.19 -37.34
CA TYR A 818 8.16 5.83 -37.61
C TYR A 818 6.62 5.72 -37.75
N TYR A 819 5.88 6.79 -37.47
CA TYR A 819 4.40 6.79 -37.43
C TYR A 819 3.74 6.16 -38.67
N ASP A 820 4.14 6.57 -39.87
CA ASP A 820 3.45 6.14 -41.11
C ASP A 820 3.77 4.66 -41.43
N ALA A 821 4.93 4.15 -41.04
CA ALA A 821 5.25 2.72 -41.11
C ALA A 821 4.39 1.90 -40.14
N ILE A 822 4.40 2.26 -38.85
CA ILE A 822 3.69 1.51 -37.80
C ILE A 822 2.18 1.55 -38.06
N THR A 823 1.61 2.71 -38.39
CA THR A 823 0.17 2.80 -38.67
C THR A 823 -0.26 2.16 -40.00
N THR A 824 0.67 1.94 -40.95
CA THR A 824 0.42 1.09 -42.13
C THR A 824 0.36 -0.38 -41.74
N LEU A 825 1.32 -0.86 -40.93
CA LEU A 825 1.34 -2.22 -40.40
C LEU A 825 0.12 -2.53 -39.51
N MET A 826 -0.34 -1.58 -38.68
CA MET A 826 -1.56 -1.73 -37.87
C MET A 826 -2.82 -1.98 -38.72
N LYS A 827 -3.00 -1.21 -39.80
CA LYS A 827 -4.13 -1.38 -40.73
C LYS A 827 -4.05 -2.73 -41.45
N ALA A 828 -2.86 -3.07 -41.94
CA ALA A 828 -2.61 -4.33 -42.61
C ALA A 828 -2.76 -5.55 -41.69
N ARG A 829 -2.48 -5.43 -40.38
CA ARG A 829 -2.77 -6.49 -39.40
C ARG A 829 -4.25 -6.84 -39.42
N LYS A 830 -5.14 -5.83 -39.39
CA LYS A 830 -6.59 -6.02 -39.44
C LYS A 830 -7.09 -6.56 -40.79
N GLN A 831 -6.46 -6.16 -41.90
CA GLN A 831 -6.85 -6.59 -43.25
C GLN A 831 -6.28 -7.95 -43.67
N PHE A 832 -5.13 -8.40 -43.16
CA PHE A 832 -4.38 -9.53 -43.75
C PHE A 832 -3.80 -10.54 -42.75
N VAL A 833 -3.52 -10.17 -41.50
CA VAL A 833 -2.81 -11.06 -40.55
C VAL A 833 -3.76 -12.06 -39.89
N SER A 834 -3.83 -13.26 -40.43
CA SER A 834 -4.60 -14.40 -39.91
C SER A 834 -4.01 -15.74 -40.40
N GLY A 835 -4.53 -16.86 -39.89
CA GLY A 835 -4.01 -18.21 -40.17
C GLY A 835 -2.73 -18.56 -39.42
N GLY A 836 -2.17 -19.74 -39.69
CA GLY A 836 -0.90 -20.19 -39.12
C GLY A 836 0.30 -19.35 -39.54
N GLN A 837 1.47 -19.59 -38.93
CA GLN A 837 2.71 -18.86 -39.18
C GLN A 837 3.92 -19.78 -39.42
N THR A 838 4.77 -19.40 -40.38
CA THR A 838 6.10 -19.98 -40.57
C THR A 838 7.12 -18.86 -40.68
N MET A 839 8.11 -18.81 -39.78
CA MET A 839 9.32 -18.03 -39.98
C MET A 839 10.45 -18.90 -40.54
N THR A 840 11.07 -18.47 -41.64
CA THR A 840 12.14 -19.21 -42.32
C THR A 840 13.40 -18.36 -42.41
N LYS A 841 14.50 -18.85 -41.84
CA LYS A 841 15.85 -18.29 -42.09
C LYS A 841 16.21 -18.52 -43.56
N LEU A 842 16.41 -17.44 -44.31
CA LEU A 842 16.79 -17.47 -45.72
C LEU A 842 18.30 -17.35 -45.91
N SER A 843 18.97 -16.58 -45.06
CA SER A 843 20.44 -16.54 -44.93
C SER A 843 20.82 -16.15 -43.49
N ASP A 844 22.11 -16.04 -43.19
CA ASP A 844 22.59 -15.61 -41.86
C ASP A 844 22.11 -14.22 -41.44
N ASN A 845 21.68 -13.38 -42.39
CA ASN A 845 21.26 -12.00 -42.15
C ASN A 845 19.90 -11.68 -42.80
N LEU A 846 19.10 -12.69 -43.15
CA LEU A 846 17.79 -12.55 -43.81
C LEU A 846 16.78 -13.62 -43.35
N ILE A 847 15.57 -13.19 -42.97
CA ILE A 847 14.44 -14.02 -42.53
C ILE A 847 13.16 -13.61 -43.27
N ALA A 848 12.26 -14.57 -43.50
CA ALA A 848 10.88 -14.29 -43.93
C ALA A 848 9.88 -14.93 -42.96
N SER A 849 8.96 -14.11 -42.45
CA SER A 849 7.79 -14.51 -41.67
C SER A 849 6.57 -14.53 -42.61
N VAL A 850 5.91 -15.68 -42.73
CA VAL A 850 4.70 -15.85 -43.53
C VAL A 850 3.51 -16.15 -42.62
N ARG A 851 2.42 -15.42 -42.80
CA ARG A 851 1.07 -15.76 -42.31
C ARG A 851 0.22 -16.26 -43.46
N TYR A 852 -0.42 -17.42 -43.28
CA TYR A 852 -1.06 -18.15 -44.37
C TYR A 852 -2.50 -17.72 -44.72
N GLY A 853 -3.07 -16.77 -44.00
CA GLY A 853 -4.43 -16.29 -44.27
C GLY A 853 -5.52 -17.05 -43.49
N LYS A 854 -6.68 -16.42 -43.35
CA LYS A 854 -7.74 -16.87 -42.45
C LYS A 854 -8.20 -18.28 -42.81
N GLY A 855 -8.22 -19.21 -41.85
CA GLY A 855 -8.60 -20.60 -42.12
C GLY A 855 -7.58 -21.41 -42.94
N VAL A 856 -6.32 -20.95 -43.05
CA VAL A 856 -5.20 -21.70 -43.64
C VAL A 856 -4.17 -21.99 -42.53
N ALA A 857 -3.93 -23.27 -42.24
CA ALA A 857 -3.06 -23.66 -41.13
C ALA A 857 -1.57 -23.63 -41.48
N ASN A 858 -1.19 -24.01 -42.70
CA ASN A 858 0.20 -24.07 -43.16
C ASN A 858 0.29 -24.04 -44.70
N ALA A 859 1.51 -23.98 -45.24
CA ALA A 859 1.77 -23.89 -46.68
C ALA A 859 1.14 -25.00 -47.56
N ASN A 860 0.82 -26.17 -46.99
CA ASN A 860 0.18 -27.28 -47.72
C ASN A 860 -1.34 -27.35 -47.50
N SER A 861 -1.91 -26.41 -46.74
CA SER A 861 -3.35 -26.38 -46.46
C SER A 861 -4.13 -25.68 -47.57
N GLU A 862 -5.31 -26.22 -47.86
CA GLU A 862 -6.32 -25.51 -48.66
C GLU A 862 -7.07 -24.49 -47.79
N GLY A 863 -7.69 -23.49 -48.41
CA GLY A 863 -8.48 -22.48 -47.70
C GLY A 863 -9.82 -22.99 -47.18
N THR A 864 -10.17 -22.63 -45.94
CA THR A 864 -11.45 -23.00 -45.28
C THR A 864 -12.37 -21.81 -44.99
N ASP A 865 -11.91 -20.58 -45.17
CA ASP A 865 -12.66 -19.34 -44.99
C ASP A 865 -12.82 -18.63 -46.35
N SER A 866 -13.87 -17.83 -46.53
CA SER A 866 -14.05 -17.04 -47.76
C SER A 866 -12.96 -15.98 -47.96
N LEU A 867 -12.30 -15.56 -46.88
CA LEU A 867 -11.15 -14.66 -46.87
C LEU A 867 -9.80 -15.39 -46.89
N SER A 868 -9.75 -16.73 -46.95
CA SER A 868 -8.46 -17.47 -46.93
C SER A 868 -7.50 -16.92 -47.98
N ARG A 869 -7.97 -16.82 -49.22
CA ARG A 869 -7.15 -16.43 -50.36
C ARG A 869 -6.82 -14.93 -50.39
N THR A 870 -7.75 -14.06 -49.98
CA THR A 870 -7.51 -12.60 -49.95
C THR A 870 -6.69 -12.12 -48.76
N SER A 871 -6.28 -13.01 -47.85
CA SER A 871 -5.52 -12.68 -46.63
C SER A 871 -4.17 -13.38 -46.58
N GLY A 872 -3.47 -13.30 -45.45
CA GLY A 872 -2.08 -13.71 -45.34
C GLY A 872 -1.11 -12.58 -45.70
N MET A 873 0.14 -12.74 -45.30
CA MET A 873 1.17 -11.69 -45.38
C MET A 873 2.56 -12.32 -45.38
N ALA A 874 3.48 -11.77 -46.16
CA ALA A 874 4.92 -12.02 -46.00
C ALA A 874 5.60 -10.76 -45.45
N VAL A 875 6.35 -10.92 -44.36
CA VAL A 875 7.25 -9.92 -43.79
C VAL A 875 8.68 -10.42 -43.95
N ILE A 876 9.49 -9.70 -44.72
CA ILE A 876 10.88 -10.00 -45.02
C ILE A 876 11.74 -9.02 -44.22
N VAL A 877 12.64 -9.53 -43.38
CA VAL A 877 13.57 -8.70 -42.60
C VAL A 877 14.99 -9.18 -42.82
N GLY A 878 15.89 -8.24 -43.11
CA GLY A 878 17.32 -8.45 -43.05
C GLY A 878 17.96 -7.51 -42.03
N ASN A 879 19.04 -7.94 -41.38
CA ASN A 879 19.70 -7.15 -40.32
C ASN A 879 21.14 -6.73 -40.65
N ASN A 880 21.56 -6.87 -41.92
CA ASN A 880 22.88 -6.46 -42.42
C ASN A 880 22.74 -5.43 -43.57
N PRO A 881 23.17 -4.16 -43.37
CA PRO A 881 23.06 -3.10 -44.38
C PRO A 881 23.96 -3.30 -45.61
N GLN A 882 24.89 -4.26 -45.57
CA GLN A 882 25.80 -4.62 -46.67
C GLN A 882 25.43 -5.95 -47.33
N MET A 883 24.20 -6.45 -47.10
CA MET A 883 23.69 -7.66 -47.76
C MET A 883 23.67 -7.48 -49.29
N ALA A 884 24.30 -8.41 -50.02
CA ALA A 884 24.29 -8.40 -51.48
C ALA A 884 22.87 -8.63 -52.05
N GLU A 885 22.61 -8.06 -53.23
CA GLU A 885 21.36 -8.22 -53.94
C GLU A 885 21.14 -9.70 -54.35
N GLN A 886 19.95 -10.22 -54.05
CA GLN A 886 19.59 -11.62 -54.27
C GLN A 886 18.08 -11.78 -54.47
N THR A 887 17.66 -12.73 -55.32
CA THR A 887 16.25 -13.11 -55.43
C THR A 887 15.95 -14.28 -54.50
N ILE A 888 15.09 -14.05 -53.51
CA ILE A 888 14.60 -15.07 -52.58
C ILE A 888 13.29 -15.69 -53.07
N SER A 889 12.95 -16.86 -52.52
CA SER A 889 11.68 -17.55 -52.76
C SER A 889 10.95 -17.72 -51.43
N ILE A 890 9.72 -17.19 -51.35
CA ILE A 890 8.89 -17.15 -50.15
C ILE A 890 7.67 -18.04 -50.40
N ASN A 891 7.44 -19.01 -49.53
CA ASN A 891 6.32 -19.95 -49.68
C ASN A 891 5.05 -19.38 -49.03
N MET A 892 4.20 -18.75 -49.84
CA MET A 892 2.89 -18.24 -49.41
C MET A 892 1.87 -19.36 -49.20
N GLY A 893 2.13 -20.56 -49.73
CA GLY A 893 1.27 -21.73 -49.58
C GLY A 893 0.26 -21.92 -50.70
N ARG A 894 -0.25 -23.15 -50.82
CA ARG A 894 -1.09 -23.62 -51.94
C ARG A 894 -2.39 -22.85 -52.12
N ALA A 895 -3.03 -22.41 -51.04
CA ALA A 895 -4.20 -21.53 -51.07
C ALA A 895 -3.98 -20.26 -51.92
N HIS A 896 -2.73 -19.82 -52.03
CA HIS A 896 -2.27 -18.64 -52.76
C HIS A 896 -1.47 -18.97 -54.04
N ALA A 897 -1.67 -20.15 -54.63
CA ALA A 897 -1.11 -20.46 -55.95
C ALA A 897 -1.70 -19.53 -57.03
N ASN A 898 -0.85 -19.02 -57.93
CA ASN A 898 -1.20 -18.09 -59.00
C ASN A 898 -1.94 -16.81 -58.53
N GLU A 899 -1.51 -16.23 -57.41
CA GLU A 899 -2.09 -15.04 -56.78
C GLU A 899 -1.19 -13.82 -56.96
N GLN A 900 -1.78 -12.66 -57.21
CA GLN A 900 -1.06 -11.39 -57.19
C GLN A 900 -0.90 -10.88 -55.75
N TYR A 901 0.35 -10.62 -55.37
CA TYR A 901 0.72 -9.88 -54.18
C TYR A 901 1.17 -8.49 -54.58
N ARG A 902 0.77 -7.48 -53.79
CA ARG A 902 1.30 -6.13 -53.86
C ARG A 902 2.31 -5.91 -52.75
N ASN A 903 3.36 -5.16 -53.03
CA ASN A 903 4.15 -4.54 -51.99
C ASN A 903 3.25 -3.60 -51.17
N LEU A 904 3.39 -3.65 -49.84
CA LEU A 904 2.73 -2.75 -48.89
C LEU A 904 3.72 -1.73 -48.32
N LEU A 905 4.96 -2.16 -48.11
CA LEU A 905 6.04 -1.36 -47.53
C LEU A 905 7.36 -1.96 -48.02
N ASP A 906 8.28 -1.13 -48.52
CA ASP A 906 9.63 -1.56 -48.93
C ASP A 906 10.70 -0.58 -48.46
N THR A 907 11.96 -1.03 -48.53
CA THR A 907 13.14 -0.23 -48.19
C THR A 907 13.71 0.45 -49.43
N THR A 908 14.08 1.72 -49.27
CA THR A 908 14.75 2.53 -50.30
C THR A 908 16.04 3.11 -49.74
N ASP A 909 16.90 3.62 -50.61
CA ASP A 909 18.18 4.22 -50.20
C ASP A 909 17.99 5.44 -49.25
N ASN A 910 16.79 6.06 -49.21
CA ASN A 910 16.48 7.23 -48.38
C ASN A 910 15.48 6.98 -47.22
N GLY A 911 14.85 5.81 -47.14
CA GLY A 911 13.79 5.54 -46.16
C GLY A 911 12.89 4.36 -46.56
N LEU A 912 11.58 4.49 -46.33
CA LEU A 912 10.57 3.47 -46.64
C LEU A 912 9.54 3.99 -47.66
N THR A 913 8.99 3.10 -48.50
CA THR A 913 7.76 3.31 -49.27
C THR A 913 6.54 2.86 -48.47
N TYR A 914 5.38 3.48 -48.71
CA TYR A 914 4.11 3.15 -48.02
C TYR A 914 2.99 2.97 -49.04
N ASN A 915 2.87 1.74 -49.55
CA ASN A 915 1.93 1.35 -50.59
C ASN A 915 0.59 0.91 -49.97
N ALA A 916 -0.09 1.84 -49.30
CA ALA A 916 -1.43 1.62 -48.74
C ALA A 916 -2.52 1.54 -49.84
N ASP A 917 -3.76 1.21 -49.46
CA ASP A 917 -4.88 1.15 -50.41
C ASP A 917 -5.11 2.52 -51.07
N GLY A 918 -5.10 2.53 -52.41
CA GLY A 918 -5.16 3.76 -53.21
C GLY A 918 -3.79 4.34 -53.62
N ALA A 919 -2.67 3.69 -53.30
CA ALA A 919 -1.37 4.03 -53.87
C ALA A 919 -1.36 3.90 -55.41
N GLU A 920 -0.69 4.83 -56.10
CA GLU A 920 -0.57 4.79 -57.56
C GLU A 920 0.50 3.78 -57.99
N ASN A 921 0.08 2.73 -58.69
CA ASN A 921 0.95 1.68 -59.26
C ASN A 921 1.94 1.05 -58.25
N PRO A 922 1.47 0.44 -57.14
CA PRO A 922 2.33 -0.32 -56.24
C PRO A 922 2.95 -1.50 -57.00
N GLU A 923 4.17 -1.90 -56.63
CA GLU A 923 4.81 -3.06 -57.24
C GLU A 923 3.98 -4.32 -56.97
N THR A 924 3.71 -5.08 -58.03
CA THR A 924 2.98 -6.35 -57.96
C THR A 924 3.78 -7.51 -58.53
N LEU A 925 3.72 -8.63 -57.82
CA LEU A 925 4.35 -9.89 -58.18
C LEU A 925 3.28 -10.99 -58.12
N THR A 926 3.43 -12.04 -58.92
CA THR A 926 2.50 -13.18 -58.92
C THR A 926 3.22 -14.42 -58.38
N THR A 927 2.58 -15.18 -57.51
CA THR A 927 3.08 -16.49 -57.08
C THR A 927 3.02 -17.51 -58.22
N ASP A 928 3.88 -18.53 -58.17
CA ASP A 928 3.77 -19.68 -59.07
C ASP A 928 2.64 -20.65 -58.67
N ASP A 929 2.48 -21.73 -59.44
CA ASP A 929 1.49 -22.80 -59.27
C ASP A 929 1.59 -23.53 -57.91
N ASN A 930 2.65 -23.30 -57.13
CA ASN A 930 2.85 -23.87 -55.79
C ASN A 930 2.65 -22.83 -54.67
N GLY A 931 2.36 -21.57 -55.00
CA GLY A 931 2.27 -20.47 -54.04
C GLY A 931 3.62 -19.83 -53.70
N ILE A 932 4.66 -19.99 -54.53
CA ILE A 932 5.96 -19.38 -54.27
C ILE A 932 6.03 -17.96 -54.85
N LEU A 933 6.23 -16.95 -53.98
CA LEU A 933 6.51 -15.57 -54.36
C LEU A 933 8.03 -15.38 -54.50
N LYS A 934 8.50 -14.74 -55.57
CA LYS A 934 9.92 -14.48 -55.81
C LYS A 934 10.22 -12.99 -55.73
N VAL A 935 10.97 -12.58 -54.69
CA VAL A 935 11.24 -11.17 -54.37
C VAL A 935 12.75 -10.93 -54.45
N THR A 936 13.17 -9.82 -55.07
CA THR A 936 14.57 -9.40 -55.07
C THR A 936 14.82 -8.44 -53.91
N VAL A 937 15.86 -8.69 -53.13
CA VAL A 937 16.18 -7.95 -51.90
C VAL A 937 17.68 -7.64 -51.83
N LYS A 938 18.04 -6.49 -51.25
CA LYS A 938 19.43 -6.06 -50.99
C LYS A 938 19.52 -5.37 -49.62
N GLY A 939 20.74 -5.14 -49.14
CA GLY A 939 21.01 -4.34 -47.94
C GLY A 939 20.88 -2.83 -48.21
N TYR A 940 20.40 -2.11 -47.20
CA TYR A 940 20.24 -0.66 -47.17
C TYR A 940 20.70 -0.10 -45.81
N SER A 941 21.11 1.17 -45.77
CA SER A 941 21.33 1.91 -44.53
C SER A 941 20.69 3.30 -44.63
N ASN A 942 19.60 3.50 -43.92
CA ASN A 942 18.84 4.76 -43.85
C ASN A 942 18.30 4.97 -42.41
N PRO A 943 17.63 6.10 -42.08
CA PRO A 943 17.14 6.36 -40.73
C PRO A 943 16.07 5.41 -40.18
N TYR A 944 15.53 4.50 -41.01
CA TYR A 944 14.48 3.55 -40.66
C TYR A 944 15.02 2.10 -40.59
N VAL A 945 15.93 1.77 -41.52
CA VAL A 945 16.40 0.40 -41.78
C VAL A 945 17.92 0.38 -41.93
N SER A 946 18.55 -0.59 -41.26
CA SER A 946 19.96 -0.96 -41.33
C SER A 946 19.99 -2.46 -41.59
N GLY A 947 19.86 -2.85 -42.86
CA GLY A 947 19.41 -4.17 -43.27
C GLY A 947 18.42 -4.11 -44.42
N TYR A 948 17.30 -4.83 -44.30
CA TYR A 948 16.19 -4.81 -45.25
C TYR A 948 14.84 -4.95 -44.51
N LEU A 949 13.80 -4.32 -45.04
CA LEU A 949 12.41 -4.53 -44.66
C LEU A 949 11.53 -4.48 -45.91
N GLY A 950 10.82 -5.56 -46.20
CA GLY A 950 9.81 -5.64 -47.25
C GLY A 950 8.56 -6.36 -46.76
N VAL A 951 7.36 -5.85 -47.07
CA VAL A 951 6.09 -6.45 -46.66
C VAL A 951 5.18 -6.60 -47.87
N TRP A 952 4.65 -7.81 -48.07
CA TRP A 952 3.82 -8.18 -49.22
C TRP A 952 2.49 -8.76 -48.75
N VAL A 953 1.40 -8.33 -49.38
CA VAL A 953 0.01 -8.72 -49.08
C VAL A 953 -0.77 -9.00 -50.38
N PRO A 954 -1.83 -9.83 -50.39
CA PRO A 954 -2.62 -10.08 -51.59
C PRO A 954 -3.22 -8.79 -52.19
N VAL A 955 -3.42 -8.77 -53.50
CA VAL A 955 -4.16 -7.71 -54.19
C VAL A 955 -5.66 -7.92 -53.95
N VAL A 956 -6.28 -7.00 -53.21
CA VAL A 956 -7.70 -7.09 -52.80
C VAL A 956 -8.53 -5.90 -53.27
N SER A 957 -9.81 -6.15 -53.58
CA SER A 957 -10.76 -5.13 -54.02
C SER A 957 -11.50 -4.51 -52.83
N GLY A 958 -10.85 -3.57 -52.12
CA GLY A 958 -11.43 -2.82 -51.01
C GLY A 958 -11.11 -3.39 -49.62
N ASN A 959 -11.76 -2.84 -48.60
CA ASN A 959 -11.49 -3.17 -47.19
C ASN A 959 -12.08 -4.52 -46.78
N GLN A 960 -11.30 -5.30 -46.02
CA GLN A 960 -11.73 -6.54 -45.37
C GLN A 960 -11.30 -6.56 -43.88
N ASP A 961 -11.83 -7.51 -43.11
CA ASP A 961 -11.51 -7.72 -41.69
C ASP A 961 -11.28 -9.22 -41.45
N VAL A 962 -10.03 -9.60 -41.20
CA VAL A 962 -9.63 -11.01 -41.05
C VAL A 962 -9.59 -11.47 -39.59
N THR A 963 -9.98 -10.60 -38.65
CA THR A 963 -10.04 -10.95 -37.23
C THR A 963 -11.06 -12.05 -36.97
N THR A 964 -10.88 -12.76 -35.85
CA THR A 964 -11.80 -13.81 -35.37
C THR A 964 -12.58 -13.25 -34.20
N ASN A 965 -13.90 -13.35 -34.24
CA ASN A 965 -14.76 -12.89 -33.16
C ASN A 965 -14.68 -13.89 -31.99
N ALA A 966 -14.39 -13.40 -30.77
CA ALA A 966 -14.23 -14.26 -29.60
C ALA A 966 -15.50 -15.07 -29.27
N ALA A 967 -16.69 -14.52 -29.55
CA ALA A 967 -17.96 -15.25 -29.42
C ALA A 967 -18.16 -16.40 -30.45
N THR A 968 -17.28 -16.54 -31.45
CA THR A 968 -17.27 -17.68 -32.39
C THR A 968 -16.22 -18.74 -32.05
N VAL A 969 -15.37 -18.51 -31.03
CA VAL A 969 -14.38 -19.48 -30.56
C VAL A 969 -15.04 -20.42 -29.53
N SER A 970 -14.83 -21.72 -29.69
CA SER A 970 -15.28 -22.70 -28.69
C SER A 970 -14.47 -22.53 -27.40
N ALA A 971 -15.14 -22.50 -26.25
CA ALA A 971 -14.49 -22.64 -24.97
C ALA A 971 -14.08 -24.11 -24.77
N ASP A 972 -12.79 -24.41 -24.92
CA ASP A 972 -12.23 -25.67 -24.42
C ASP A 972 -12.21 -25.69 -22.88
N LYS A 973 -12.09 -26.90 -22.30
CA LYS A 973 -12.52 -27.22 -20.93
C LYS A 973 -11.47 -27.06 -19.82
#